data_AF-A0A7Z9WLK4-F1
#
_entry.id   AF-A0A7Z9WLK4-F1
#
_cell.length_a   1.000
_cell.length_b   1.000
_cell.length_c   1.000
_cell.angle_alpha   90.00
_cell.angle_beta   90.00
_cell.angle_gamma   90.00
#
_symmetry.space_group_name_H-M   'P 1'
#
loop_
_entity.id
_entity.type
_entity.pdbx_description
1 polymer ?
#
loop_
_entity_poly.entity_id
_entity_poly.type
_entity_poly.pdbx_seq_one_letter_code
_entity_poly.pdbx_strand_id
1 'polypeptide(L)'
;MKAMKILSLLVVVAMLFGAVASCKPAPTPTPVPPTPTPVPPTPTPVPPTPTPEKYDLGGREIKIAVENAYPPFNFIDEKTGEPVGWDYDAGRAICEVLNCKPVFVETAWEGIFEAAAAGEFDVAFDGITYTEERDKVVDFSDPYMVYGQVVLVRADETEITDKDTLVALKEKIVGVQLGTTNEKTAIELVGEERVRSFDTFDMAVIALMAGDVDAVIIDDVAAFGFMAVNPGKLKIAGERFTSEQLAFVFQPGSELIEPFNYALKVLKEDGTLDKLYKKWFIEFKPAVAVEIPEPNPEAKSLIRYIEKVDDYTVKFYLNRLDVAFLQKIAFNAFGIASPENIKKYEGGGDLFKNPVGTGPYKFVEWVPDQTITLERFEDYWGEKAKTEKLVFRVIVEAAARALELQAGTVDGIDNVAPDDIPTLEADPNINVYARPKFNIGYLGINRAREPFDDVRVRQAIGYAINKKAIVEALYPPTAEVATQFIPPGIFGHTKGLPYYEYNPEKAKELLAEAGYPDGFKTTLWVMPVSRGYYPTPDKVGEAIQADLAAVGIDAEIVTYDWGTYLDKTAVGEADLFMLGWMADYADATNFLDVFFGAAADMSFGDPNDFPDLLELLKKGGSILDPEERQKIYDQANMFIYEQAIAIPIVHNSSATAFRKEWTGIYPDPFSNEDLWRVEAPGKDTLIYARSGDSVGLDCCDETDGESFWVCKQVFEQLVTFKPGTTEIVPGLAEKWEVSEDGLEWTFYLRKGVKFHDGTDFNADAVVFNFERWWDKDNPYHVGHTGDFFYWGYFFGGFKGE
;
A
#
# COMPACT_ATOMS: atom_id res chain seq x y z
N MET A 1 16.93 -53.23 20.34
CA MET A 1 17.19 -52.50 21.60
C MET A 1 17.20 -51.01 21.28
N LYS A 2 16.73 -50.22 22.24
CA LYS A 2 16.06 -48.90 22.10
C LYS A 2 16.77 -47.81 21.29
N ALA A 3 15.94 -47.10 20.50
CA ALA A 3 15.76 -45.63 20.44
C ALA A 3 16.01 -44.97 19.07
N MET A 4 14.87 -44.72 18.40
CA MET A 4 14.49 -43.59 17.53
C MET A 4 15.45 -43.09 16.44
N LYS A 5 15.15 -43.54 15.22
CA LYS A 5 15.30 -42.84 13.94
C LYS A 5 13.93 -42.82 13.26
N ILE A 6 13.41 -41.67 12.86
CA ILE A 6 12.43 -41.51 11.76
C ILE A 6 12.60 -40.09 11.21
N LEU A 7 12.52 -39.77 9.92
CA LEU A 7 12.78 -40.42 8.63
C LEU A 7 12.36 -39.34 7.63
N SER A 8 13.28 -38.84 6.82
CA SER A 8 12.95 -38.05 5.64
C SER A 8 13.29 -38.91 4.43
N LEU A 9 12.30 -39.29 3.61
CA LEU A 9 12.39 -39.21 2.14
C LEU A 9 11.12 -39.72 1.44
N LEU A 10 10.83 -39.02 0.34
CA LEU A 10 9.83 -39.23 -0.70
C LEU A 10 9.81 -40.64 -1.33
N VAL A 11 8.75 -40.96 -2.09
CA VAL A 11 8.78 -41.34 -3.53
C VAL A 11 7.37 -41.73 -4.08
N VAL A 12 6.93 -41.02 -5.14
CA VAL A 12 6.38 -41.45 -6.45
C VAL A 12 5.45 -42.69 -6.60
N VAL A 13 4.24 -42.43 -7.13
CA VAL A 13 3.42 -43.09 -8.20
C VAL A 13 3.37 -44.63 -8.34
N ALA A 14 2.17 -45.25 -8.30
CA ALA A 14 1.54 -46.00 -9.43
C ALA A 14 0.27 -46.81 -9.07
N MET A 15 -0.58 -46.93 -10.11
CA MET A 15 -1.90 -47.52 -10.34
C MET A 15 -2.28 -48.97 -9.89
N LEU A 16 -3.61 -49.14 -9.73
CA LEU A 16 -4.54 -50.21 -10.24
C LEU A 16 -4.94 -51.46 -9.40
N PHE A 17 -6.20 -51.86 -9.65
CA PHE A 17 -7.11 -52.90 -9.08
C PHE A 17 -7.84 -52.52 -7.77
N GLY A 18 -9.15 -52.65 -7.59
CA GLY A 18 -10.25 -53.15 -8.42
C GLY A 18 -11.49 -53.40 -7.53
N ALA A 19 -12.61 -52.79 -7.91
CA ALA A 19 -14.02 -52.97 -7.52
C ALA A 19 -14.41 -53.80 -6.27
N VAL A 20 -15.15 -53.17 -5.34
CA VAL A 20 -16.41 -53.71 -4.78
C VAL A 20 -17.41 -52.56 -4.61
N ALA A 21 -18.59 -52.71 -5.20
CA ALA A 21 -19.70 -51.78 -5.13
C ALA A 21 -20.37 -51.78 -3.75
N SER A 22 -20.70 -50.60 -3.23
CA SER A 22 -21.80 -50.41 -2.29
C SER A 22 -22.56 -49.13 -2.64
N CYS A 23 -23.88 -49.25 -2.71
CA CYS A 23 -24.82 -48.20 -3.11
C CYS A 23 -24.78 -47.00 -2.15
N LYS A 24 -24.56 -45.79 -2.69
CA LYS A 24 -24.91 -44.52 -2.04
C LYS A 24 -26.32 -44.09 -2.48
N PRO A 25 -27.11 -43.44 -1.59
CA PRO A 25 -28.42 -42.91 -1.95
C PRO A 25 -28.27 -41.73 -2.92
N ALA A 26 -29.29 -41.55 -3.77
CA ALA A 26 -29.34 -40.49 -4.78
C ALA A 26 -29.16 -39.09 -4.14
N PRO A 27 -28.47 -38.15 -4.81
CA PRO A 27 -28.35 -36.79 -4.33
C PRO A 27 -29.71 -36.10 -4.37
N THR A 28 -30.08 -35.46 -3.27
CA THR A 28 -31.20 -34.51 -3.19
C THR A 28 -30.97 -33.39 -4.22
N PRO A 29 -31.98 -32.98 -5.01
CA PRO A 29 -31.81 -31.90 -5.98
C PRO A 29 -31.46 -30.61 -5.24
N THR A 30 -30.28 -30.06 -5.52
CA THR A 30 -29.88 -28.71 -5.13
C THR A 30 -30.85 -27.71 -5.78
N PRO A 31 -31.32 -26.66 -5.07
CA PRO A 31 -32.14 -25.64 -5.68
C PRO A 31 -31.38 -24.98 -6.84
N VAL A 32 -32.01 -24.92 -8.00
CA VAL A 32 -31.52 -24.15 -9.14
C VAL A 32 -31.47 -22.67 -8.72
N PRO A 33 -30.33 -21.97 -8.85
CA PRO A 33 -30.29 -20.52 -8.64
C PRO A 33 -31.28 -19.86 -9.62
N PRO A 34 -32.11 -18.90 -9.19
CA PRO A 34 -32.95 -18.18 -10.13
C PRO A 34 -32.06 -17.57 -11.22
N THR A 35 -32.45 -17.76 -12.48
CA THR A 35 -31.83 -17.12 -13.63
C THR A 35 -31.66 -15.63 -13.35
N PRO A 36 -30.48 -15.03 -13.57
CA PRO A 36 -30.30 -13.60 -13.35
C PRO A 36 -31.30 -12.85 -14.23
N THR A 37 -32.22 -12.12 -13.59
CA THR A 37 -33.04 -11.12 -14.25
C THR A 37 -32.08 -10.15 -14.93
N PRO A 38 -32.30 -9.78 -16.21
CA PRO A 38 -31.43 -8.81 -16.87
C PRO A 38 -31.35 -7.54 -16.03
N VAL A 39 -30.13 -7.15 -15.67
CA VAL A 39 -29.83 -5.87 -15.03
C VAL A 39 -30.35 -4.78 -15.96
N PRO A 40 -31.23 -3.86 -15.51
CA PRO A 40 -31.63 -2.72 -16.32
C PRO A 40 -30.37 -1.93 -16.71
N PRO A 41 -30.27 -1.40 -17.93
CA PRO A 41 -29.17 -0.51 -18.28
C PRO A 41 -29.10 0.63 -17.26
N THR A 42 -27.88 0.95 -16.80
CA THR A 42 -27.62 2.14 -15.98
C THR A 42 -28.28 3.34 -16.67
N PRO A 43 -29.17 4.08 -15.98
CA PRO A 43 -29.84 5.20 -16.61
C PRO A 43 -28.77 6.23 -17.01
N THR A 44 -28.78 6.60 -18.29
CA THR A 44 -28.09 7.78 -18.80
C THR A 44 -28.44 8.98 -17.91
N PRO A 45 -27.50 9.88 -17.55
CA PRO A 45 -27.84 11.06 -16.77
C PRO A 45 -28.94 11.84 -17.49
N VAL A 46 -30.13 11.84 -16.90
CA VAL A 46 -31.23 12.68 -17.37
C VAL A 46 -30.81 14.11 -17.01
N PRO A 47 -30.80 15.06 -17.96
CA PRO A 47 -30.60 16.46 -17.63
C PRO A 47 -31.60 16.84 -16.52
N PRO A 48 -31.19 17.56 -15.45
CA PRO A 48 -32.09 17.89 -14.37
C PRO A 48 -33.35 18.53 -14.95
N THR A 49 -34.50 17.94 -14.68
CA THR A 49 -35.76 18.55 -15.07
C THR A 49 -35.82 19.89 -14.33
N PRO A 50 -35.95 21.02 -15.03
CA PRO A 50 -35.99 22.31 -14.35
C PRO A 50 -37.14 22.29 -13.35
N THR A 51 -36.83 22.66 -12.11
CA THR A 51 -37.81 22.73 -11.01
C THR A 51 -39.03 23.51 -11.50
N PRO A 52 -40.25 22.95 -11.43
CA PRO A 52 -41.44 23.66 -11.83
C PRO A 52 -41.52 25.01 -11.13
N GLU A 53 -41.88 26.07 -11.85
CA GLU A 53 -41.92 27.46 -11.33
C GLU A 53 -42.74 27.58 -10.02
N LYS A 54 -43.72 26.71 -9.80
CA LYS A 54 -44.52 26.64 -8.56
C LYS A 54 -43.77 26.12 -7.32
N TYR A 55 -42.60 25.50 -7.48
CA TYR A 55 -41.78 24.92 -6.41
C TYR A 55 -40.42 25.62 -6.26
N ASP A 56 -40.09 26.57 -7.13
CA ASP A 56 -38.89 27.40 -7.02
C ASP A 56 -39.09 28.45 -5.93
N LEU A 57 -38.20 28.46 -4.93
CA LEU A 57 -38.23 29.36 -3.78
C LEU A 57 -37.40 30.63 -3.98
N GLY A 58 -36.79 30.84 -5.15
CA GLY A 58 -36.19 32.12 -5.57
C GLY A 58 -35.03 32.61 -4.70
N GLY A 59 -34.27 31.71 -4.08
CA GLY A 59 -33.18 32.00 -3.16
C GLY A 59 -33.63 32.35 -1.74
N ARG A 60 -34.90 32.10 -1.37
CA ARG A 60 -35.42 32.32 -0.02
C ARG A 60 -34.57 31.59 1.02
N GLU A 61 -34.32 32.26 2.15
CA GLU A 61 -33.74 31.60 3.32
C GLU A 61 -34.79 30.74 4.03
N ILE A 62 -34.45 29.49 4.31
CA ILE A 62 -35.30 28.53 5.02
C ILE A 62 -34.64 28.19 6.35
N LYS A 63 -35.30 28.52 7.46
CA LYS A 63 -34.83 28.20 8.81
C LYS A 63 -35.14 26.75 9.14
N ILE A 64 -34.10 25.97 9.36
CA ILE A 64 -34.16 24.54 9.63
C ILE A 64 -33.73 24.29 11.09
N ALA A 65 -34.65 23.84 11.94
CA ALA A 65 -34.32 23.46 13.32
C ALA A 65 -33.62 22.09 13.38
N VAL A 66 -32.59 21.96 14.22
CA VAL A 66 -31.75 20.77 14.49
C VAL A 66 -31.23 20.79 15.95
N GLU A 67 -30.92 19.64 16.57
CA GLU A 67 -30.48 19.56 18.00
C GLU A 67 -28.98 19.26 18.22
N ASN A 68 -28.22 18.94 17.18
CA ASN A 68 -26.80 18.53 17.24
C ASN A 68 -26.45 17.47 18.32
N ALA A 69 -27.40 16.62 18.68
CA ALA A 69 -27.25 15.57 19.70
C ALA A 69 -27.48 14.16 19.13
N TYR A 70 -27.63 14.02 17.82
CA TYR A 70 -28.14 12.82 17.19
C TYR A 70 -27.26 12.32 16.03
N PRO A 71 -26.11 11.68 16.29
CA PRO A 71 -25.33 11.05 15.23
C PRO A 71 -26.09 9.84 14.64
N PRO A 72 -26.13 9.67 13.31
CA PRO A 72 -25.48 10.47 12.27
C PRO A 72 -26.36 11.57 11.66
N PHE A 73 -27.54 11.85 12.21
CA PHE A 73 -28.50 12.86 11.73
C PHE A 73 -27.97 14.29 11.84
N ASN A 74 -27.58 14.72 13.03
CA ASN A 74 -27.03 16.04 13.29
C ASN A 74 -26.19 16.00 14.58
N PHE A 75 -24.93 16.40 14.52
CA PHE A 75 -24.01 16.42 15.65
C PHE A 75 -22.83 17.35 15.40
N ILE A 76 -22.11 17.71 16.46
CA ILE A 76 -20.85 18.45 16.34
C ILE A 76 -19.71 17.47 16.09
N ASP A 77 -18.98 17.67 14.98
CA ASP A 77 -17.76 16.92 14.71
C ASP A 77 -16.68 17.29 15.74
N GLU A 78 -16.19 16.32 16.52
CA GLU A 78 -15.22 16.58 17.59
C GLU A 78 -13.88 17.13 17.09
N LYS A 79 -13.50 16.80 15.84
CA LYS A 79 -12.22 17.22 15.26
C LYS A 79 -12.28 18.65 14.75
N THR A 80 -13.35 19.02 14.07
CA THR A 80 -13.48 20.34 13.45
C THR A 80 -14.24 21.34 14.32
N GLY A 81 -15.06 20.87 15.25
CA GLY A 81 -15.99 21.69 16.03
C GLY A 81 -17.18 22.21 15.22
N GLU A 82 -17.40 21.69 14.01
CA GLU A 82 -18.46 22.15 13.10
C GLU A 82 -19.67 21.22 13.14
N PRO A 83 -20.89 21.74 12.94
CA PRO A 83 -22.09 20.93 12.84
C PRO A 83 -22.16 20.15 11.51
N VAL A 84 -22.36 18.85 11.61
CA VAL A 84 -22.39 17.91 10.48
C VAL A 84 -23.48 16.86 10.68
N GLY A 85 -23.83 16.13 9.62
CA GLY A 85 -24.79 15.03 9.68
C GLY A 85 -25.70 14.92 8.45
N TRP A 86 -26.52 13.87 8.43
CA TRP A 86 -27.49 13.62 7.37
C TRP A 86 -28.47 14.78 7.18
N ASP A 87 -28.98 15.39 8.26
CA ASP A 87 -29.94 16.50 8.19
C ASP A 87 -29.34 17.74 7.52
N TYR A 88 -28.06 18.02 7.79
CA TYR A 88 -27.34 19.12 7.16
C TYR A 88 -27.17 18.91 5.65
N ASP A 89 -26.78 17.71 5.24
CA ASP A 89 -26.61 17.37 3.83
C ASP A 89 -27.95 17.27 3.10
N ALA A 90 -28.97 16.68 3.72
CA ALA A 90 -30.32 16.60 3.18
C ALA A 90 -30.94 17.99 3.01
N GLY A 91 -30.79 18.87 4.01
CA GLY A 91 -31.29 20.25 3.93
C GLY A 91 -30.63 21.05 2.80
N ARG A 92 -29.32 20.88 2.59
CA ARG A 92 -28.60 21.49 1.46
C ARG A 92 -29.08 20.93 0.12
N ALA A 93 -29.21 19.62 -0.01
CA ALA A 93 -29.67 18.96 -1.25
C ALA A 93 -31.11 19.36 -1.61
N ILE A 94 -32.00 19.43 -0.61
CA ILE A 94 -33.39 19.91 -0.80
C ILE A 94 -33.37 21.36 -1.29
N CYS A 95 -32.56 22.23 -0.68
CA CYS A 95 -32.48 23.61 -1.11
C CYS A 95 -31.82 23.82 -2.47
N GLU A 96 -30.94 22.93 -2.89
CA GLU A 96 -30.40 22.93 -4.26
C GLU A 96 -31.51 22.66 -5.28
N VAL A 97 -32.40 21.69 -5.01
CA VAL A 97 -33.55 21.38 -5.87
C VAL A 97 -34.57 22.53 -5.89
N LEU A 98 -34.85 23.11 -4.73
CA LEU A 98 -35.88 24.15 -4.58
C LEU A 98 -35.37 25.57 -4.81
N ASN A 99 -34.09 25.76 -5.12
CA ASN A 99 -33.46 27.07 -5.20
C ASN A 99 -33.72 27.89 -3.92
N CYS A 100 -33.37 27.34 -2.75
CA CYS A 100 -33.37 28.05 -1.48
C CYS A 100 -31.99 28.06 -0.82
N LYS A 101 -31.87 28.79 0.29
CA LYS A 101 -30.68 28.81 1.13
C LYS A 101 -31.03 28.26 2.52
N PRO A 102 -30.45 27.12 2.94
CA PRO A 102 -30.73 26.58 4.26
C PRO A 102 -30.02 27.41 5.34
N VAL A 103 -30.73 27.70 6.42
CA VAL A 103 -30.21 28.37 7.62
C VAL A 103 -30.52 27.46 8.81
N PHE A 104 -29.52 26.73 9.29
CA PHE A 104 -29.68 25.80 10.41
C PHE A 104 -29.72 26.55 11.74
N VAL A 105 -30.67 26.21 12.60
CA VAL A 105 -30.92 26.83 13.89
C VAL A 105 -30.92 25.75 14.96
N GLU A 106 -29.94 25.82 15.86
CA GLU A 106 -29.89 24.94 17.02
C GLU A 106 -31.15 25.12 17.89
N THR A 107 -31.89 24.04 18.10
CA THR A 107 -33.18 24.02 18.79
C THR A 107 -33.26 22.75 19.63
N ALA A 108 -33.61 22.89 20.91
CA ALA A 108 -33.81 21.74 21.79
C ALA A 108 -35.02 20.91 21.35
N TRP A 109 -34.93 19.59 21.52
CA TRP A 109 -36.01 18.64 21.30
C TRP A 109 -37.23 18.96 22.17
N GLU A 110 -36.98 19.33 23.44
CA GLU A 110 -38.03 19.78 24.34
C GLU A 110 -38.71 21.04 23.79
N GLY A 111 -39.98 20.92 23.42
CA GLY A 111 -40.76 22.02 22.88
C GLY A 111 -40.66 22.22 21.36
N ILE A 112 -39.95 21.33 20.64
CA ILE A 112 -39.74 21.49 19.19
C ILE A 112 -41.07 21.50 18.41
N PHE A 113 -42.08 20.73 18.84
CA PHE A 113 -43.38 20.69 18.19
C PHE A 113 -44.19 21.96 18.43
N GLU A 114 -44.15 22.51 19.66
CA GLU A 114 -44.77 23.78 19.99
C GLU A 114 -44.12 24.94 19.22
N ALA A 115 -42.78 24.95 19.14
CA ALA A 115 -42.02 25.95 18.38
C ALA A 115 -42.28 25.85 16.87
N ALA A 116 -42.37 24.63 16.34
CA ALA A 116 -42.76 24.38 14.96
C ALA A 116 -44.19 24.87 14.67
N ALA A 117 -45.15 24.54 15.54
CA ALA A 117 -46.54 24.98 15.40
C ALA A 117 -46.69 26.50 15.52
N ALA A 118 -45.83 27.17 16.29
CA ALA A 118 -45.77 28.62 16.42
C ALA A 118 -45.04 29.32 15.26
N GLY A 119 -44.40 28.56 14.35
CA GLY A 119 -43.67 29.10 13.21
C GLY A 119 -42.35 29.79 13.58
N GLU A 120 -41.69 29.35 14.65
CA GLU A 120 -40.39 29.92 15.07
C GLU A 120 -39.25 29.61 14.07
N PHE A 121 -39.41 28.51 13.33
CA PHE A 121 -38.60 28.09 12.19
C PHE A 121 -39.51 27.58 11.06
N ASP A 122 -38.98 27.48 9.84
CA ASP A 122 -39.76 27.09 8.67
C ASP A 122 -40.01 25.56 8.61
N VAL A 123 -39.04 24.77 9.08
CA VAL A 123 -39.08 23.30 9.11
C VAL A 123 -38.16 22.75 10.22
N ALA A 124 -38.53 21.62 10.83
CA ALA A 124 -37.69 20.90 11.80
C ALA A 124 -37.16 19.58 11.22
N PHE A 125 -35.86 19.36 11.43
CA PHE A 125 -35.07 18.21 11.03
C PHE A 125 -34.45 17.63 12.29
N ASP A 126 -34.78 16.40 12.66
CA ASP A 126 -34.14 15.74 13.81
C ASP A 126 -34.47 14.24 13.89
N GLY A 127 -34.53 13.55 12.74
CA GLY A 127 -35.00 12.17 12.72
C GLY A 127 -36.39 11.98 13.34
N ILE A 128 -37.34 12.87 13.03
CA ILE A 128 -38.65 12.92 13.69
C ILE A 128 -39.58 11.82 13.18
N THR A 129 -40.05 10.96 14.09
CA THR A 129 -41.09 9.95 13.83
C THR A 129 -42.44 10.60 13.50
N TYR A 130 -43.05 10.19 12.39
CA TYR A 130 -44.46 10.45 12.12
C TYR A 130 -45.36 9.69 13.09
N THR A 131 -46.30 10.38 13.73
CA THR A 131 -47.37 9.75 14.53
C THR A 131 -48.68 10.51 14.34
N GLU A 132 -49.81 9.80 14.41
CA GLU A 132 -51.15 10.44 14.34
C GLU A 132 -51.41 11.44 15.49
N GLU A 133 -50.64 11.36 16.58
CA GLU A 133 -50.73 12.30 17.70
C GLU A 133 -50.01 13.61 17.38
N ARG A 134 -48.80 13.53 16.80
CA ARG A 134 -48.03 14.72 16.37
C ARG A 134 -48.71 15.43 15.20
N ASP A 135 -49.32 14.68 14.29
CA ASP A 135 -50.05 15.19 13.09
C ASP A 135 -51.29 16.04 13.45
N LYS A 136 -51.69 16.08 14.73
CA LYS A 136 -52.73 16.99 15.24
C LYS A 136 -52.20 18.36 15.66
N VAL A 137 -50.89 18.49 15.82
CA VAL A 137 -50.21 19.70 16.34
C VAL A 137 -49.39 20.37 15.25
N VAL A 138 -48.77 19.58 14.38
CA VAL A 138 -47.90 20.01 13.28
C VAL A 138 -48.24 19.24 12.00
N ASP A 139 -47.79 19.75 10.85
CA ASP A 139 -47.90 19.04 9.57
C ASP A 139 -46.59 18.34 9.22
N PHE A 140 -46.66 17.28 8.39
CA PHE A 140 -45.50 16.48 7.99
C PHE A 140 -45.25 16.49 6.48
N SER A 141 -43.98 16.29 6.09
CA SER A 141 -43.63 15.88 4.72
C SER A 141 -44.08 14.45 4.43
N ASP A 142 -43.94 14.05 3.17
CA ASP A 142 -43.87 12.64 2.81
C ASP A 142 -42.71 11.97 3.59
N PRO A 143 -42.89 10.72 4.05
CA PRO A 143 -41.84 9.98 4.73
C PRO A 143 -40.60 9.79 3.86
N TYR A 144 -39.42 10.05 4.43
CA TYR A 144 -38.14 9.91 3.75
C TYR A 144 -37.36 8.65 4.14
N MET A 145 -37.70 8.02 5.28
CA MET A 145 -37.00 6.82 5.77
C MET A 145 -37.91 5.91 6.60
N VAL A 146 -37.67 4.60 6.50
CA VAL A 146 -38.24 3.59 7.40
C VAL A 146 -37.14 3.07 8.31
N TYR A 147 -37.42 3.03 9.60
CA TYR A 147 -36.47 2.58 10.63
C TYR A 147 -37.21 1.71 11.66
N GLY A 148 -36.48 1.16 12.64
CA GLY A 148 -37.10 0.46 13.76
C GLY A 148 -36.31 0.66 15.04
N GLN A 149 -36.92 0.32 16.17
CA GLN A 149 -36.27 0.42 17.47
C GLN A 149 -35.51 -0.85 17.79
N VAL A 150 -34.40 -0.69 18.51
CA VAL A 150 -33.49 -1.75 18.94
C VAL A 150 -33.13 -1.57 20.41
N VAL A 151 -32.55 -2.63 20.99
CA VAL A 151 -31.95 -2.58 22.32
C VAL A 151 -30.46 -2.36 22.15
N LEU A 152 -29.96 -1.20 22.58
CA LEU A 152 -28.53 -0.90 22.60
C LEU A 152 -27.96 -1.24 23.98
N VAL A 153 -26.85 -1.98 24.01
CA VAL A 153 -26.16 -2.41 25.23
C VAL A 153 -24.64 -2.17 25.11
N ARG A 154 -23.92 -2.26 26.23
CA ARG A 154 -22.45 -2.29 26.21
C ARG A 154 -21.94 -3.52 25.47
N ALA A 155 -20.78 -3.41 24.82
CA ALA A 155 -20.20 -4.50 24.04
C ALA A 155 -19.94 -5.76 24.87
N ASP A 156 -19.61 -5.60 26.16
CA ASP A 156 -19.33 -6.66 27.12
C ASP A 156 -20.58 -7.25 27.80
N GLU A 157 -21.77 -6.69 27.55
CA GLU A 157 -23.04 -7.21 28.11
C GLU A 157 -23.34 -8.61 27.54
N THR A 158 -23.76 -9.56 28.38
CA THR A 158 -23.98 -10.96 27.98
C THR A 158 -25.36 -11.51 28.34
N GLU A 159 -26.09 -10.85 29.25
CA GLU A 159 -27.40 -11.30 29.71
C GLU A 159 -28.54 -10.74 28.85
N ILE A 160 -28.43 -9.48 28.44
CA ILE A 160 -29.41 -8.82 27.55
C ILE A 160 -29.04 -9.13 26.10
N THR A 161 -29.69 -10.13 25.53
CA THR A 161 -29.39 -10.63 24.17
C THR A 161 -30.38 -10.16 23.11
N ASP A 162 -31.57 -9.74 23.54
CA ASP A 162 -32.66 -9.23 22.72
C ASP A 162 -33.71 -8.49 23.59
N LYS A 163 -34.78 -8.01 22.96
CA LYS A 163 -35.91 -7.38 23.64
C LYS A 163 -36.58 -8.30 24.67
N ASP A 164 -36.75 -9.58 24.36
CA ASP A 164 -37.52 -10.49 25.22
C ASP A 164 -36.75 -10.84 26.50
N THR A 165 -35.43 -10.97 26.42
CA THR A 165 -34.53 -11.12 27.56
C THR A 165 -34.48 -9.85 28.42
N LEU A 166 -34.45 -8.65 27.82
CA LEU A 166 -34.58 -7.39 28.57
C LEU A 166 -35.88 -7.32 29.40
N VAL A 167 -37.00 -7.76 28.81
CA VAL A 167 -38.31 -7.79 29.48
C VAL A 167 -38.32 -8.81 30.63
N ALA A 168 -37.62 -9.94 30.47
CA ALA A 168 -37.54 -11.00 31.46
C ALA A 168 -36.69 -10.63 32.70
N LEU A 169 -35.58 -9.90 32.48
CA LEU A 169 -34.64 -9.47 33.53
C LEU A 169 -35.17 -8.24 34.29
N LYS A 170 -35.93 -8.48 35.38
CA LYS A 170 -36.71 -7.43 36.07
C LYS A 170 -35.87 -6.40 36.83
N GLU A 171 -34.61 -6.68 37.07
CA GLU A 171 -33.67 -5.79 37.75
C GLU A 171 -33.00 -4.76 36.84
N LYS A 172 -33.05 -4.97 35.51
CA LYS A 172 -32.35 -4.12 34.54
C LYS A 172 -33.08 -2.79 34.32
N ILE A 173 -32.33 -1.70 34.29
CA ILE A 173 -32.82 -0.33 34.08
C ILE A 173 -32.63 0.08 32.62
N VAL A 174 -33.64 0.74 32.03
CA VAL A 174 -33.65 1.15 30.63
C VAL A 174 -33.56 2.68 30.52
N GLY A 175 -32.55 3.16 29.80
CA GLY A 175 -32.43 4.57 29.41
C GLY A 175 -33.21 4.87 28.12
N VAL A 176 -33.78 6.07 28.05
CA VAL A 176 -34.49 6.61 26.86
C VAL A 176 -34.37 8.13 26.81
N GLN A 177 -34.62 8.74 25.64
CA GLN A 177 -34.84 10.18 25.54
C GLN A 177 -36.30 10.53 25.86
N LEU A 178 -36.51 11.57 26.67
CA LEU A 178 -37.82 12.09 27.07
C LEU A 178 -38.65 12.57 25.87
N GLY A 179 -39.95 12.26 25.84
CA GLY A 179 -40.89 12.75 24.82
C GLY A 179 -40.81 12.04 23.45
N THR A 180 -40.09 10.93 23.38
CA THR A 180 -39.90 10.14 22.13
C THR A 180 -40.83 8.92 22.06
N THR A 181 -40.96 8.33 20.87
CA THR A 181 -41.64 7.01 20.72
C THR A 181 -40.85 5.88 21.41
N ASN A 182 -39.55 6.08 21.62
CA ASN A 182 -38.68 5.16 22.36
C ASN A 182 -39.05 5.11 23.84
N GLU A 183 -39.32 6.26 24.47
CA GLU A 183 -39.80 6.31 25.86
C GLU A 183 -41.12 5.56 26.04
N LYS A 184 -42.10 5.83 25.16
CA LYS A 184 -43.39 5.14 25.18
C LYS A 184 -43.20 3.63 25.08
N THR A 185 -42.36 3.19 24.13
CA THR A 185 -42.09 1.77 23.92
C THR A 185 -41.36 1.14 25.11
N ALA A 186 -40.43 1.84 25.73
CA ALA A 186 -39.75 1.36 26.93
C ALA A 186 -40.72 1.19 28.10
N ILE A 187 -41.60 2.17 28.34
CA ILE A 187 -42.63 2.08 29.38
C ILE A 187 -43.56 0.87 29.13
N GLU A 188 -43.98 0.66 27.89
CA GLU A 188 -44.80 -0.50 27.50
C GLU A 188 -44.09 -1.84 27.70
N LEU A 189 -42.78 -1.90 27.45
CA LEU A 189 -41.99 -3.13 27.54
C LEU A 189 -41.58 -3.48 28.98
N VAL A 190 -41.09 -2.51 29.75
CA VAL A 190 -40.44 -2.78 31.04
C VAL A 190 -41.13 -2.14 32.24
N GLY A 191 -42.09 -1.22 32.04
CA GLY A 191 -42.74 -0.48 33.12
C GLY A 191 -42.00 0.81 33.49
N GLU A 192 -42.76 1.84 33.85
CA GLU A 192 -42.27 3.20 34.15
C GLU A 192 -41.20 3.23 35.25
N GLU A 193 -41.31 2.36 36.26
CA GLU A 193 -40.37 2.28 37.37
C GLU A 193 -38.94 1.89 36.96
N ARG A 194 -38.81 1.18 35.83
CA ARG A 194 -37.55 0.72 35.24
C ARG A 194 -37.00 1.64 34.17
N VAL A 195 -37.73 2.71 33.82
CA VAL A 195 -37.31 3.67 32.79
C VAL A 195 -36.59 4.84 33.45
N ARG A 196 -35.52 5.31 32.81
CA ARG A 196 -34.81 6.54 33.13
C ARG A 196 -34.77 7.39 31.87
N SER A 197 -35.49 8.51 31.91
CA SER A 197 -35.57 9.45 30.80
C SER A 197 -34.47 10.50 30.92
N PHE A 198 -33.83 10.80 29.81
CA PHE A 198 -32.80 11.81 29.65
C PHE A 198 -33.27 12.85 28.64
N ASP A 199 -32.70 14.05 28.69
CA ASP A 199 -33.11 15.15 27.78
C ASP A 199 -32.77 14.81 26.32
N THR A 200 -31.70 14.06 26.10
CA THR A 200 -31.14 13.70 24.79
C THR A 200 -30.67 12.24 24.74
N PHE A 201 -30.55 11.66 23.54
CA PHE A 201 -30.06 10.28 23.38
C PHE A 201 -28.60 10.11 23.78
N ASP A 202 -27.74 11.08 23.49
CA ASP A 202 -26.33 11.04 23.87
C ASP A 202 -26.16 10.89 25.39
N MET A 203 -26.97 11.58 26.20
CA MET A 203 -26.98 11.43 27.66
C MET A 203 -27.41 10.02 28.08
N ALA A 204 -28.42 9.43 27.44
CA ALA A 204 -28.83 8.05 27.71
C ALA A 204 -27.73 7.04 27.35
N VAL A 205 -27.00 7.26 26.25
CA VAL A 205 -25.89 6.40 25.82
C VAL A 205 -24.64 6.59 26.70
N ILE A 206 -24.36 7.82 27.15
CA ILE A 206 -23.31 8.10 28.14
C ILE A 206 -23.62 7.38 29.45
N ALA A 207 -24.86 7.44 29.93
CA ALA A 207 -25.31 6.72 31.12
C ALA A 207 -25.17 5.19 30.96
N LEU A 208 -25.47 4.65 29.77
CA LEU A 208 -25.27 3.23 29.46
C LEU A 208 -23.79 2.82 29.55
N MET A 209 -22.90 3.63 28.98
CA MET A 209 -21.46 3.38 29.03
C MET A 209 -20.87 3.54 30.44
N ALA A 210 -21.42 4.46 31.24
CA ALA A 210 -21.07 4.65 32.65
C ALA A 210 -21.61 3.53 33.56
N GLY A 211 -22.59 2.75 33.08
CA GLY A 211 -23.25 1.70 33.86
C GLY A 211 -24.40 2.19 34.73
N ASP A 212 -24.89 3.42 34.52
CA ASP A 212 -26.04 3.99 35.23
C ASP A 212 -27.37 3.41 34.73
N VAL A 213 -27.39 2.92 33.48
CA VAL A 213 -28.47 2.10 32.91
C VAL A 213 -27.88 0.84 32.28
N ASP A 214 -28.71 -0.20 32.11
CA ASP A 214 -28.28 -1.51 31.59
C ASP A 214 -28.50 -1.65 30.08
N ALA A 215 -29.51 -0.95 29.55
CA ALA A 215 -29.81 -0.91 28.13
C ALA A 215 -30.43 0.44 27.75
N VAL A 216 -30.38 0.79 26.47
CA VAL A 216 -31.09 1.93 25.90
C VAL A 216 -32.02 1.43 24.80
N ILE A 217 -33.30 1.83 24.85
CA ILE A 217 -34.21 1.66 23.71
C ILE A 217 -34.05 2.88 22.82
N ILE A 218 -33.65 2.64 21.58
CA ILE A 218 -33.25 3.68 20.62
C ILE A 218 -33.58 3.23 19.21
N ASP A 219 -33.71 4.20 18.30
CA ASP A 219 -33.83 3.95 16.87
C ASP A 219 -32.55 3.30 16.33
N ASP A 220 -32.69 2.31 15.47
CA ASP A 220 -31.56 1.55 14.96
C ASP A 220 -30.58 2.43 14.16
N VAL A 221 -31.12 3.39 13.40
CA VAL A 221 -30.36 4.39 12.64
C VAL A 221 -29.47 5.26 13.54
N ALA A 222 -29.92 5.55 14.76
CA ALA A 222 -29.13 6.30 15.74
C ALA A 222 -28.21 5.39 16.56
N ALA A 223 -28.64 4.18 16.90
CA ALA A 223 -27.75 3.17 17.50
C ALA A 223 -26.50 2.94 16.63
N PHE A 224 -26.65 2.88 15.31
CA PHE A 224 -25.49 2.79 14.41
C PHE A 224 -24.57 4.00 14.52
N GLY A 225 -25.11 5.21 14.57
CA GLY A 225 -24.32 6.43 14.78
C GLY A 225 -23.56 6.43 16.10
N PHE A 226 -24.24 6.09 17.20
CA PHE A 226 -23.63 6.00 18.52
C PHE A 226 -22.58 4.89 18.63
N MET A 227 -22.79 3.75 17.95
CA MET A 227 -21.78 2.69 17.82
C MET A 227 -20.58 3.15 16.99
N ALA A 228 -20.80 3.94 15.94
CA ALA A 228 -19.74 4.45 15.08
C ALA A 228 -18.85 5.47 15.80
N VAL A 229 -19.43 6.39 16.61
CA VAL A 229 -18.65 7.32 17.46
C VAL A 229 -18.04 6.65 18.70
N ASN A 230 -18.46 5.43 19.05
CA ASN A 230 -17.93 4.65 20.19
C ASN A 230 -17.47 3.24 19.77
N PRO A 231 -16.44 3.11 18.92
CA PRO A 231 -16.05 1.83 18.33
C PRO A 231 -15.67 0.81 19.41
N GLY A 232 -16.26 -0.39 19.33
CA GLY A 232 -16.00 -1.50 20.25
C GLY A 232 -16.60 -1.38 21.65
N LYS A 233 -17.30 -0.28 21.98
CA LYS A 233 -17.90 -0.07 23.32
C LYS A 233 -19.36 -0.46 23.41
N LEU A 234 -20.08 -0.48 22.29
CA LEU A 234 -21.53 -0.68 22.22
C LEU A 234 -21.87 -1.77 21.20
N LYS A 235 -23.03 -2.41 21.37
CA LYS A 235 -23.62 -3.33 20.39
C LYS A 235 -25.14 -3.34 20.47
N ILE A 236 -25.79 -3.71 19.37
CA ILE A 236 -27.23 -3.99 19.34
C ILE A 236 -27.48 -5.41 19.86
N ALA A 237 -28.43 -5.55 20.77
CA ALA A 237 -28.94 -6.81 21.28
C ALA A 237 -30.25 -7.18 20.54
N GLY A 238 -30.16 -8.18 19.67
CA GLY A 238 -31.29 -8.72 18.90
C GLY A 238 -31.56 -7.99 17.59
N GLU A 239 -32.78 -8.16 17.07
CA GLU A 239 -33.25 -7.52 15.83
C GLU A 239 -34.18 -6.32 16.11
N ARG A 240 -34.42 -5.51 15.08
CA ARG A 240 -35.42 -4.43 15.13
C ARG A 240 -36.78 -5.01 15.54
N PHE A 241 -37.46 -4.36 16.49
CA PHE A 241 -38.76 -4.83 17.00
C PHE A 241 -39.93 -3.88 16.74
N THR A 242 -39.68 -2.73 16.09
CA THR A 242 -40.71 -1.85 15.54
C THR A 242 -40.42 -1.51 14.08
N SER A 243 -41.38 -0.86 13.41
CA SER A 243 -41.22 -0.33 12.06
C SER A 243 -41.95 1.00 11.98
N GLU A 244 -41.21 2.09 11.92
CA GLU A 244 -41.71 3.47 11.97
C GLU A 244 -41.20 4.28 10.77
N GLN A 245 -41.75 5.48 10.57
CA GLN A 245 -41.45 6.35 9.44
C GLN A 245 -40.97 7.72 9.92
N LEU A 246 -39.88 8.21 9.30
CA LEU A 246 -39.36 9.56 9.54
C LEU A 246 -39.88 10.54 8.50
N ALA A 247 -40.25 11.73 8.96
CA ALA A 247 -40.73 12.84 8.13
C ALA A 247 -40.31 14.19 8.71
N PHE A 248 -40.23 15.22 7.86
CA PHE A 248 -39.92 16.59 8.30
C PHE A 248 -41.18 17.26 8.84
N VAL A 249 -41.00 18.13 9.83
CA VAL A 249 -42.09 18.79 10.55
C VAL A 249 -42.23 20.25 10.14
N PHE A 250 -43.46 20.69 9.88
CA PHE A 250 -43.82 22.05 9.50
C PHE A 250 -44.92 22.61 10.39
N GLN A 251 -45.05 23.94 10.43
CA GLN A 251 -46.23 24.58 10.99
C GLN A 251 -47.51 24.15 10.24
N PRO A 252 -48.68 24.06 10.91
CA PRO A 252 -49.94 23.74 10.26
C PRO A 252 -50.28 24.67 9.08
N GLY A 253 -50.58 24.08 7.92
CA GLY A 253 -50.91 24.80 6.68
C GLY A 253 -49.71 25.39 5.94
N SER A 254 -48.48 24.94 6.24
CA SER A 254 -47.26 25.47 5.62
C SER A 254 -47.26 25.32 4.09
N GLU A 255 -46.91 26.40 3.40
CA GLU A 255 -46.73 26.40 1.94
C GLU A 255 -45.50 25.59 1.47
N LEU A 256 -44.62 25.19 2.39
CA LEU A 256 -43.38 24.47 2.09
C LEU A 256 -43.55 22.96 1.94
N ILE A 257 -44.66 22.38 2.40
CA ILE A 257 -44.89 20.93 2.39
C ILE A 257 -44.83 20.37 0.97
N GLU A 258 -45.60 20.95 0.05
CA GLU A 258 -45.65 20.53 -1.35
C GLU A 258 -44.30 20.67 -2.08
N PRO A 259 -43.57 21.80 -1.97
CA PRO A 259 -42.18 21.90 -2.44
C PRO A 259 -41.25 20.84 -1.86
N PHE A 260 -41.26 20.61 -0.54
CA PHE A 260 -40.38 19.62 0.09
C PHE A 260 -40.70 18.19 -0.36
N ASN A 261 -41.97 17.84 -0.49
CA ASN A 261 -42.39 16.54 -1.03
C ASN A 261 -41.92 16.35 -2.49
N TYR A 262 -41.98 17.42 -3.29
CA TYR A 262 -41.39 17.41 -4.64
C TYR A 262 -39.88 17.17 -4.60
N ALA A 263 -39.14 17.89 -3.74
CA ALA A 263 -37.70 17.71 -3.61
C ALA A 263 -37.32 16.30 -3.16
N LEU A 264 -38.00 15.76 -2.13
CA LEU A 264 -37.80 14.38 -1.67
C LEU A 264 -38.01 13.37 -2.79
N LYS A 265 -39.03 13.56 -3.63
CA LYS A 265 -39.26 12.72 -4.79
C LYS A 265 -38.11 12.79 -5.80
N VAL A 266 -37.64 14.00 -6.14
CA VAL A 266 -36.52 14.18 -7.08
C VAL A 266 -35.24 13.53 -6.56
N LEU A 267 -34.87 13.81 -5.31
CA LEU A 267 -33.67 13.26 -4.67
C LEU A 267 -33.72 11.72 -4.52
N LYS A 268 -34.93 11.15 -4.45
CA LYS A 268 -35.13 9.70 -4.49
C LYS A 268 -34.94 9.13 -5.90
N GLU A 269 -35.48 9.81 -6.91
CA GLU A 269 -35.43 9.37 -8.32
C GLU A 269 -34.02 9.46 -8.92
N ASP A 270 -33.21 10.45 -8.50
CA ASP A 270 -31.83 10.64 -8.97
C ASP A 270 -30.76 9.89 -8.15
N GLY A 271 -31.18 9.19 -7.09
CA GLY A 271 -30.31 8.39 -6.22
C GLY A 271 -29.52 9.21 -5.20
N THR A 272 -29.78 10.51 -5.04
CA THR A 272 -29.11 11.34 -4.04
C THR A 272 -29.45 10.90 -2.62
N LEU A 273 -30.70 10.56 -2.33
CA LEU A 273 -31.08 10.02 -1.00
C LEU A 273 -30.37 8.70 -0.69
N ASP A 274 -30.21 7.81 -1.68
CA ASP A 274 -29.49 6.54 -1.48
C ASP A 274 -28.00 6.78 -1.20
N LYS A 275 -27.38 7.76 -1.87
CA LYS A 275 -25.99 8.16 -1.60
C LYS A 275 -25.83 8.75 -0.20
N LEU A 276 -26.75 9.63 0.22
CA LEU A 276 -26.74 10.19 1.57
C LEU A 276 -27.00 9.12 2.62
N TYR A 277 -27.91 8.18 2.36
CA TYR A 277 -28.18 7.06 3.25
C TYR A 277 -26.94 6.19 3.42
N LYS A 278 -26.30 5.82 2.30
CA LYS A 278 -25.06 5.04 2.31
C LYS A 278 -23.94 5.77 3.05
N LYS A 279 -23.73 7.06 2.78
CA LYS A 279 -22.72 7.90 3.44
C LYS A 279 -22.91 7.92 4.96
N TRP A 280 -24.13 8.19 5.44
CA TRP A 280 -24.38 8.50 6.85
C TRP A 280 -24.82 7.31 7.70
N PHE A 281 -25.45 6.28 7.13
CA PHE A 281 -25.97 5.13 7.89
C PHE A 281 -25.29 3.79 7.58
N ILE A 282 -24.41 3.73 6.57
CA ILE A 282 -23.66 2.51 6.22
C ILE A 282 -22.14 2.73 6.33
N GLU A 283 -21.62 3.78 5.69
CA GLU A 283 -20.18 4.06 5.60
C GLU A 283 -19.68 5.02 6.69
N PHE A 284 -20.58 5.55 7.52
CA PHE A 284 -20.24 6.53 8.53
C PHE A 284 -19.24 5.98 9.55
N LYS A 285 -18.04 6.56 9.52
CA LYS A 285 -16.97 6.38 10.50
C LYS A 285 -16.55 7.77 10.97
N PRO A 286 -17.13 8.28 12.06
CA PRO A 286 -16.76 9.59 12.58
C PRO A 286 -15.29 9.59 12.98
N ALA A 287 -14.66 10.76 12.88
CA ALA A 287 -13.32 10.99 13.40
C ALA A 287 -13.38 11.00 14.93
N VAL A 288 -13.46 9.81 15.55
CA VAL A 288 -13.18 9.66 16.98
C VAL A 288 -11.72 10.03 17.17
N ALA A 289 -11.39 10.80 18.20
CA ALA A 289 -10.00 11.01 18.59
C ALA A 289 -9.36 9.64 18.87
N VAL A 290 -8.72 9.07 17.86
CA VAL A 290 -7.95 7.84 18.01
C VAL A 290 -6.74 8.22 18.84
N GLU A 291 -6.62 7.61 20.01
CA GLU A 291 -5.41 7.73 20.82
C GLU A 291 -4.25 7.16 19.99
N ILE A 292 -3.42 8.06 19.45
CA ILE A 292 -2.28 7.67 18.63
C ILE A 292 -1.30 6.96 19.55
N PRO A 293 -0.90 5.70 19.26
CA PRO A 293 0.05 5.00 20.08
C PRO A 293 1.36 5.79 20.22
N GLU A 294 1.91 5.81 21.44
CA GLU A 294 3.25 6.34 21.70
C GLU A 294 4.30 5.58 20.87
N PRO A 295 5.39 6.23 20.42
CA PRO A 295 6.46 5.56 19.70
C PRO A 295 7.07 4.43 20.54
N ASN A 296 7.24 3.27 19.92
CA ASN A 296 8.03 2.17 20.47
C ASN A 296 9.27 1.92 19.59
N PRO A 297 10.46 2.44 19.94
CA PRO A 297 11.68 2.29 19.14
C PRO A 297 12.12 0.83 18.93
N GLU A 298 11.67 -0.09 19.78
CA GLU A 298 12.01 -1.52 19.71
C GLU A 298 11.00 -2.33 18.87
N ALA A 299 9.89 -1.72 18.42
CA ALA A 299 8.95 -2.37 17.51
C ALA A 299 9.63 -2.68 16.18
N LYS A 300 9.32 -3.84 15.58
CA LYS A 300 9.86 -4.18 14.25
C LYS A 300 9.29 -3.23 13.19
N SER A 301 7.98 -3.04 13.24
CA SER A 301 7.28 -2.11 12.34
C SER A 301 7.77 -0.68 12.52
N LEU A 302 8.17 -0.03 11.44
CA LEU A 302 8.52 1.38 11.40
C LEU A 302 7.27 2.23 11.57
N ILE A 303 6.20 1.93 10.85
CA ILE A 303 4.94 2.67 10.94
C ILE A 303 4.19 2.17 12.17
N ARG A 304 3.61 3.10 12.94
CA ARG A 304 2.80 2.80 14.13
C ARG A 304 1.35 3.24 14.01
N TYR A 305 1.08 4.22 13.16
CA TYR A 305 -0.28 4.68 12.86
C TYR A 305 -0.31 5.45 11.55
N ILE A 306 -1.42 5.36 10.82
CA ILE A 306 -1.69 6.13 9.61
C ILE A 306 -3.05 6.82 9.79
N GLU A 307 -3.03 8.14 9.82
CA GLU A 307 -4.23 8.95 10.02
C GLU A 307 -4.72 9.50 8.68
N LYS A 308 -6.00 9.28 8.36
CA LYS A 308 -6.73 10.15 7.45
C LYS A 308 -7.06 11.44 8.19
N VAL A 309 -6.34 12.52 7.90
CA VAL A 309 -6.60 13.81 8.53
C VAL A 309 -7.88 14.42 7.93
N ASP A 310 -7.97 14.43 6.61
CA ASP A 310 -9.14 14.81 5.81
C ASP A 310 -9.06 14.10 4.44
N ASP A 311 -9.96 14.40 3.48
CA ASP A 311 -9.98 13.74 2.17
C ASP A 311 -8.71 13.91 1.32
N TYR A 312 -7.87 14.91 1.61
CA TYR A 312 -6.65 15.19 0.87
C TYR A 312 -5.43 15.40 1.78
N THR A 313 -5.49 14.92 3.01
CA THR A 313 -4.38 15.00 3.97
C THR A 313 -4.23 13.67 4.69
N VAL A 314 -3.04 13.08 4.61
CA VAL A 314 -2.70 11.82 5.30
C VAL A 314 -1.47 12.05 6.16
N LYS A 315 -1.48 11.51 7.38
CA LYS A 315 -0.37 11.63 8.32
C LYS A 315 0.14 10.26 8.76
N PHE A 316 1.45 10.06 8.64
CA PHE A 316 2.15 8.86 9.09
C PHE A 316 2.84 9.12 10.42
N TYR A 317 2.72 8.16 11.32
CA TYR A 317 3.40 8.16 12.61
C TYR A 317 4.37 6.99 12.64
N LEU A 318 5.64 7.27 12.94
CA LEU A 318 6.74 6.29 12.91
C LEU A 318 7.21 5.94 14.33
N ASN A 319 7.51 4.68 14.60
CA ASN A 319 8.08 4.21 15.87
C ASN A 319 9.49 4.73 16.14
N ARG A 320 10.23 5.06 15.07
CA ARG A 320 11.61 5.55 15.10
C ARG A 320 11.90 6.39 13.88
N LEU A 321 12.96 7.19 13.94
CA LEU A 321 13.42 7.98 12.80
C LEU A 321 13.86 7.05 11.67
N ASP A 322 13.48 7.39 10.43
CA ASP A 322 14.02 6.79 9.23
C ASP A 322 14.44 7.89 8.24
N VAL A 323 15.76 8.08 8.15
CA VAL A 323 16.42 9.06 7.28
C VAL A 323 16.14 8.85 5.78
N ALA A 324 15.68 7.66 5.38
CA ALA A 324 15.37 7.31 4.00
C ALA A 324 13.86 7.17 3.74
N PHE A 325 12.99 7.54 4.69
CA PHE A 325 11.53 7.32 4.57
C PHE A 325 10.94 7.80 3.24
N LEU A 326 11.25 9.03 2.81
CA LEU A 326 10.79 9.57 1.53
C LEU A 326 11.27 8.78 0.31
N GLN A 327 12.52 8.31 0.34
CA GLN A 327 13.06 7.52 -0.78
C GLN A 327 12.44 6.13 -0.83
N LYS A 328 12.16 5.54 0.33
CA LYS A 328 11.46 4.26 0.47
C LYS A 328 10.04 4.31 -0.09
N ILE A 329 9.24 5.32 0.29
CA ILE A 329 7.87 5.46 -0.24
C ILE A 329 7.83 5.90 -1.71
N ALA A 330 8.94 6.41 -2.26
CA ALA A 330 9.07 6.72 -3.69
C ALA A 330 9.35 5.48 -4.56
N PHE A 331 9.59 4.33 -3.94
CA PHE A 331 9.90 3.10 -4.65
C PHE A 331 8.68 2.52 -5.38
N ASN A 332 8.94 1.84 -6.51
CA ASN A 332 7.89 1.40 -7.45
C ASN A 332 6.86 0.46 -6.82
N ALA A 333 7.23 -0.33 -5.81
CA ALA A 333 6.32 -1.22 -5.10
C ALA A 333 5.22 -0.48 -4.32
N PHE A 334 5.40 0.81 -3.98
CA PHE A 334 4.45 1.59 -3.18
C PHE A 334 3.64 2.58 -4.03
N GLY A 335 3.44 2.26 -5.31
CA GLY A 335 2.48 2.96 -6.14
C GLY A 335 1.04 2.75 -5.64
N ILE A 336 0.23 3.80 -5.62
CA ILE A 336 -1.15 3.72 -5.13
C ILE A 336 -2.04 3.06 -6.19
N ALA A 337 -2.67 1.94 -5.83
CA ALA A 337 -3.59 1.19 -6.68
C ALA A 337 -5.06 1.49 -6.34
N SER A 338 -5.97 1.29 -7.30
CA SER A 338 -7.41 1.52 -7.08
C SER A 338 -7.98 0.58 -6.01
N PRO A 339 -8.54 1.09 -4.90
CA PRO A 339 -9.21 0.26 -3.90
C PRO A 339 -10.38 -0.54 -4.49
N GLU A 340 -11.14 0.01 -5.44
CA GLU A 340 -12.27 -0.68 -6.04
C GLU A 340 -11.81 -1.88 -6.90
N ASN A 341 -10.70 -1.72 -7.63
CA ASN A 341 -10.11 -2.84 -8.37
C ASN A 341 -9.55 -3.92 -7.44
N ILE A 342 -8.90 -3.54 -6.33
CA ILE A 342 -8.40 -4.49 -5.33
C ILE A 342 -9.55 -5.27 -4.69
N LYS A 343 -10.63 -4.58 -4.27
CA LYS A 343 -11.82 -5.21 -3.70
C LYS A 343 -12.49 -6.17 -4.68
N LYS A 344 -12.58 -5.79 -5.96
CA LYS A 344 -13.15 -6.64 -7.03
C LYS A 344 -12.46 -8.01 -7.12
N TYR A 345 -11.16 -8.07 -6.85
CA TYR A 345 -10.36 -9.30 -6.87
C TYR A 345 -9.99 -9.83 -5.48
N GLU A 346 -10.62 -9.31 -4.42
CA GLU A 346 -10.39 -9.71 -3.03
C GLU A 346 -8.92 -9.64 -2.61
N GLY A 347 -8.15 -8.70 -3.17
CA GLY A 347 -6.71 -8.53 -2.90
C GLY A 347 -5.78 -9.56 -3.55
N GLY A 348 -6.30 -10.55 -4.28
CA GLY A 348 -5.53 -11.60 -4.95
C GLY A 348 -6.13 -11.97 -6.30
N GLY A 349 -6.29 -13.28 -6.57
CA GLY A 349 -6.94 -13.76 -7.80
C GLY A 349 -6.22 -13.28 -9.06
N ASP A 350 -6.96 -12.66 -9.99
CA ASP A 350 -6.41 -12.10 -11.24
C ASP A 350 -5.89 -10.65 -11.10
N LEU A 351 -5.82 -10.08 -9.88
CA LEU A 351 -5.32 -8.71 -9.65
C LEU A 351 -3.92 -8.49 -10.25
N PHE A 352 -3.02 -9.46 -10.07
CA PHE A 352 -1.65 -9.45 -10.61
C PHE A 352 -1.59 -9.39 -12.15
N LYS A 353 -2.71 -9.53 -12.86
CA LYS A 353 -2.82 -9.39 -14.32
C LYS A 353 -3.71 -8.22 -14.75
N ASN A 354 -4.29 -7.50 -13.80
CA ASN A 354 -5.26 -6.44 -14.04
C ASN A 354 -4.93 -5.20 -13.19
N PRO A 355 -3.75 -4.58 -13.40
CA PRO A 355 -3.34 -3.42 -12.62
C PRO A 355 -4.19 -2.19 -12.96
N VAL A 356 -4.54 -1.42 -11.93
CA VAL A 356 -5.25 -0.14 -12.06
C VAL A 356 -4.59 0.86 -11.12
N GLY A 357 -3.93 1.86 -11.69
CA GLY A 357 -3.26 2.93 -10.96
C GLY A 357 -3.72 4.31 -11.45
N THR A 358 -2.90 5.33 -11.19
CA THR A 358 -3.14 6.73 -11.59
C THR A 358 -2.19 7.21 -12.69
N GLY A 359 -1.24 6.36 -13.12
CA GLY A 359 -0.13 6.72 -14.00
C GLY A 359 -0.52 7.11 -15.42
N PRO A 360 0.45 7.60 -16.22
CA PRO A 360 0.23 8.13 -17.57
C PRO A 360 -0.17 7.07 -18.60
N TYR A 361 0.06 5.79 -18.31
CA TYR A 361 -0.39 4.65 -19.10
C TYR A 361 -1.34 3.76 -18.32
N LYS A 362 -2.36 3.22 -19.00
CA LYS A 362 -3.25 2.17 -18.50
C LYS A 362 -2.95 0.83 -19.18
N PHE A 363 -3.18 -0.24 -18.44
CA PHE A 363 -3.01 -1.61 -18.94
C PHE A 363 -4.05 -1.99 -20.00
N VAL A 364 -3.61 -2.71 -21.04
CA VAL A 364 -4.48 -3.21 -22.12
C VAL A 364 -4.49 -4.73 -22.15
N GLU A 365 -3.32 -5.35 -22.35
CA GLU A 365 -3.20 -6.79 -22.54
C GLU A 365 -1.83 -7.28 -22.11
N TRP A 366 -1.80 -8.51 -21.59
CA TRP A 366 -0.60 -9.27 -21.34
C TRP A 366 -0.69 -10.62 -22.04
N VAL A 367 0.22 -10.86 -22.98
CA VAL A 367 0.48 -12.16 -23.60
C VAL A 367 1.76 -12.72 -22.96
N PRO A 368 1.66 -13.76 -22.10
CA PRO A 368 2.79 -14.30 -21.36
C PRO A 368 3.97 -14.68 -22.26
N ASP A 369 5.17 -14.39 -21.77
CA ASP A 369 6.48 -14.60 -22.42
C ASP A 369 6.66 -13.87 -23.77
N GLN A 370 5.74 -12.97 -24.13
CA GLN A 370 5.74 -12.28 -25.42
C GLN A 370 5.65 -10.77 -25.27
N THR A 371 4.52 -10.26 -24.80
CA THR A 371 4.26 -8.82 -24.80
C THR A 371 3.33 -8.36 -23.69
N ILE A 372 3.60 -7.17 -23.15
CA ILE A 372 2.63 -6.36 -22.39
C ILE A 372 2.36 -5.08 -23.17
N THR A 373 1.09 -4.78 -23.40
CA THR A 373 0.65 -3.56 -24.08
C THR A 373 -0.03 -2.64 -23.08
N LEU A 374 0.42 -1.38 -23.06
CA LEU A 374 -0.21 -0.27 -22.36
C LEU A 374 -0.69 0.78 -23.36
N GLU A 375 -1.71 1.53 -23.00
CA GLU A 375 -2.21 2.67 -23.78
C GLU A 375 -2.30 3.93 -22.93
N ARG A 376 -2.13 5.09 -23.57
CA ARG A 376 -2.12 6.38 -22.89
C ARG A 376 -3.42 6.61 -22.12
N PHE A 377 -3.31 7.09 -20.89
CA PHE A 377 -4.46 7.52 -20.11
C PHE A 377 -4.83 8.95 -20.48
N GLU A 378 -5.93 9.12 -21.23
CA GLU A 378 -6.34 10.44 -21.74
C GLU A 378 -6.82 11.41 -20.67
N ASP A 379 -7.25 10.92 -19.51
CA ASP A 379 -7.66 11.74 -18.36
C ASP A 379 -6.54 11.85 -17.31
N TYR A 380 -5.29 11.54 -17.70
CA TYR A 380 -4.14 11.69 -16.80
C TYR A 380 -4.02 13.14 -16.29
N TRP A 381 -3.84 13.27 -14.99
CA TRP A 381 -3.84 14.55 -14.28
C TRP A 381 -2.60 15.41 -14.59
N GLY A 382 -1.50 14.78 -14.97
CA GLY A 382 -0.22 15.41 -15.29
C GLY A 382 0.04 15.59 -16.79
N GLU A 383 1.32 15.57 -17.16
CA GLU A 383 1.71 15.55 -18.57
C GLU A 383 1.43 14.17 -19.17
N LYS A 384 0.53 14.09 -20.15
CA LYS A 384 0.17 12.84 -20.81
C LYS A 384 1.40 12.15 -21.42
N ALA A 385 1.33 10.82 -21.48
CA ALA A 385 2.34 10.04 -22.19
C ALA A 385 2.51 10.53 -23.64
N LYS A 386 3.76 10.57 -24.11
CA LYS A 386 4.10 11.10 -25.44
C LYS A 386 3.62 10.20 -26.57
N THR A 387 3.64 8.88 -26.37
CA THR A 387 3.09 7.91 -27.31
C THR A 387 1.71 7.44 -26.87
N GLU A 388 0.88 7.02 -27.84
CA GLU A 388 -0.44 6.44 -27.58
C GLU A 388 -0.35 5.04 -27.00
N LYS A 389 0.68 4.28 -27.41
CA LYS A 389 0.90 2.90 -26.98
C LYS A 389 2.35 2.66 -26.58
N LEU A 390 2.51 1.87 -25.53
CA LEU A 390 3.79 1.31 -25.12
C LEU A 390 3.66 -0.22 -25.15
N VAL A 391 4.53 -0.86 -25.90
CA VAL A 391 4.62 -2.33 -25.98
C VAL A 391 5.94 -2.77 -25.39
N PHE A 392 5.88 -3.46 -24.26
CA PHE A 392 7.01 -4.25 -23.77
C PHE A 392 7.07 -5.56 -24.55
N ARG A 393 8.22 -5.88 -25.14
CA ARG A 393 8.45 -7.12 -25.89
C ARG A 393 9.54 -7.94 -25.21
N VAL A 394 9.27 -9.21 -24.92
CA VAL A 394 10.23 -10.12 -24.28
C VAL A 394 11.18 -10.69 -25.32
N ILE A 395 12.48 -10.44 -25.14
CA ILE A 395 13.56 -11.01 -25.94
C ILE A 395 14.72 -11.33 -24.99
N VAL A 396 14.84 -12.61 -24.61
CA VAL A 396 15.74 -13.06 -23.54
C VAL A 396 17.22 -12.78 -23.85
N GLU A 397 17.67 -13.15 -25.05
CA GLU A 397 19.07 -13.03 -25.45
C GLU A 397 19.46 -11.58 -25.75
N ALA A 398 20.48 -11.05 -25.05
CA ALA A 398 20.91 -9.65 -25.18
C ALA A 398 21.39 -9.30 -26.60
N ALA A 399 22.18 -10.18 -27.22
CA ALA A 399 22.62 -10.01 -28.60
C ALA A 399 21.45 -9.98 -29.59
N ALA A 400 20.38 -10.75 -29.34
CA ALA A 400 19.18 -10.72 -30.17
C ALA A 400 18.42 -9.38 -30.03
N ARG A 401 18.35 -8.81 -28.81
CA ARG A 401 17.80 -7.45 -28.60
C ARG A 401 18.56 -6.40 -29.40
N ALA A 402 19.89 -6.43 -29.35
CA ALA A 402 20.74 -5.50 -30.11
C ALA A 402 20.49 -5.61 -31.62
N LEU A 403 20.40 -6.82 -32.17
CA LEU A 403 20.11 -7.05 -33.59
C LEU A 403 18.71 -6.54 -33.99
N GLU A 404 17.69 -6.75 -33.16
CA GLU A 404 16.33 -6.26 -33.41
C GLU A 404 16.26 -4.73 -33.37
N LEU A 405 17.02 -4.07 -32.47
CA LEU A 405 17.12 -2.61 -32.43
C LEU A 405 17.74 -2.05 -33.72
N GLN A 406 18.84 -2.66 -34.18
CA GLN A 406 19.50 -2.30 -35.44
C GLN A 406 18.58 -2.51 -36.65
N ALA A 407 17.83 -3.62 -36.66
CA ALA A 407 16.83 -3.90 -37.69
C ALA A 407 15.63 -2.94 -37.66
N GLY A 408 15.39 -2.26 -36.53
CA GLY A 408 14.27 -1.35 -36.32
C GLY A 408 12.93 -2.06 -36.10
N THR A 409 12.97 -3.32 -35.68
CA THR A 409 11.78 -4.09 -35.26
C THR A 409 11.40 -3.80 -33.81
N VAL A 410 12.31 -3.19 -33.04
CA VAL A 410 12.06 -2.57 -31.73
C VAL A 410 12.70 -1.17 -31.71
N ASP A 411 12.19 -0.31 -30.84
CA ASP A 411 12.54 1.11 -30.78
C ASP A 411 13.56 1.42 -29.68
N GLY A 412 13.52 0.65 -28.59
CA GLY A 412 14.51 0.68 -27.53
C GLY A 412 14.69 -0.69 -26.89
N ILE A 413 15.80 -0.88 -26.19
CA ILE A 413 16.15 -2.13 -25.52
C ILE A 413 16.73 -1.88 -24.13
N ASP A 414 16.46 -2.80 -23.21
CA ASP A 414 17.09 -2.87 -21.90
C ASP A 414 18.35 -3.76 -21.92
N ASN A 415 19.22 -3.54 -20.92
CA ASN A 415 20.39 -4.36 -20.58
C ASN A 415 21.24 -4.71 -21.81
N VAL A 416 21.83 -3.68 -22.43
CA VAL A 416 22.78 -3.86 -23.54
C VAL A 416 23.98 -4.67 -23.06
N ALA A 417 24.33 -5.73 -23.79
CA ALA A 417 25.51 -6.53 -23.45
C ALA A 417 26.79 -5.71 -23.61
N PRO A 418 27.81 -5.89 -22.74
CA PRO A 418 29.08 -5.18 -22.84
C PRO A 418 29.73 -5.29 -24.23
N ASP A 419 29.70 -6.49 -24.84
CA ASP A 419 30.27 -6.77 -26.16
C ASP A 419 29.54 -6.06 -27.31
N ASP A 420 28.26 -5.70 -27.13
CA ASP A 420 27.43 -5.06 -28.15
C ASP A 420 27.53 -3.54 -28.12
N ILE A 421 27.94 -2.93 -26.99
CA ILE A 421 28.02 -1.46 -26.82
C ILE A 421 28.85 -0.79 -27.93
N PRO A 422 30.09 -1.20 -28.24
CA PRO A 422 30.88 -0.55 -29.29
C PRO A 422 30.22 -0.65 -30.68
N THR A 423 29.52 -1.75 -30.95
CA THR A 423 28.80 -1.94 -32.21
C THR A 423 27.60 -1.01 -32.32
N LEU A 424 26.83 -0.86 -31.24
CA LEU A 424 25.66 0.02 -31.20
C LEU A 424 26.05 1.51 -31.20
N GLU A 425 27.12 1.90 -30.50
CA GLU A 425 27.66 3.27 -30.53
C GLU A 425 28.20 3.66 -31.91
N ALA A 426 28.67 2.68 -32.69
CA ALA A 426 29.11 2.91 -34.06
C ALA A 426 27.95 3.03 -35.07
N ASP A 427 26.74 2.59 -34.73
CA ASP A 427 25.57 2.71 -35.60
C ASP A 427 25.04 4.15 -35.57
N PRO A 428 25.01 4.87 -36.72
CA PRO A 428 24.58 6.26 -36.76
C PRO A 428 23.10 6.47 -36.41
N ASN A 429 22.30 5.39 -36.35
CA ASN A 429 20.87 5.41 -36.06
C ASN A 429 20.53 4.99 -34.62
N ILE A 430 21.52 4.77 -33.74
CA ILE A 430 21.29 4.33 -32.37
C ILE A 430 22.02 5.26 -31.40
N ASN A 431 21.38 5.52 -30.25
CA ASN A 431 22.03 6.12 -29.09
C ASN A 431 22.07 5.07 -27.97
N VAL A 432 23.25 4.88 -27.38
CA VAL A 432 23.43 4.08 -26.16
C VAL A 432 23.50 5.03 -24.97
N TYR A 433 22.73 4.72 -23.93
CA TYR A 433 22.65 5.51 -22.72
C TYR A 433 23.14 4.69 -21.53
N ALA A 434 24.32 5.05 -21.02
CA ALA A 434 24.85 4.47 -19.80
C ALA A 434 24.05 4.94 -18.58
N ARG A 435 23.69 3.99 -17.70
CA ARG A 435 23.05 4.25 -16.41
C ARG A 435 24.08 4.52 -15.32
N PRO A 436 23.70 5.27 -14.27
CA PRO A 436 24.49 5.35 -13.04
C PRO A 436 24.81 3.95 -12.47
N LYS A 437 26.00 3.81 -11.86
CA LYS A 437 26.52 2.53 -11.37
C LYS A 437 25.97 2.18 -9.99
N PHE A 438 24.68 2.36 -9.75
CA PHE A 438 24.04 2.17 -8.45
C PHE A 438 23.78 0.69 -8.18
N ASN A 439 24.85 -0.09 -8.20
CA ASN A 439 24.85 -1.51 -7.95
C ASN A 439 26.21 -1.97 -7.45
N ILE A 440 26.26 -3.19 -6.94
CA ILE A 440 27.49 -3.85 -6.53
C ILE A 440 27.46 -5.30 -7.00
N GLY A 441 28.51 -5.74 -7.68
CA GLY A 441 28.86 -7.16 -7.81
C GLY A 441 29.94 -7.48 -6.78
N TYR A 442 29.72 -8.50 -5.96
CA TYR A 442 30.66 -8.92 -4.91
C TYR A 442 30.93 -10.42 -4.94
N LEU A 443 32.00 -10.83 -4.28
CA LEU A 443 32.25 -12.20 -3.85
C LEU A 443 31.94 -12.29 -2.35
N GLY A 444 30.90 -13.03 -2.02
CA GLY A 444 30.50 -13.33 -0.65
C GLY A 444 31.36 -14.42 -0.05
N ILE A 445 31.62 -14.30 1.26
CA ILE A 445 32.42 -15.24 2.03
C ILE A 445 31.64 -15.59 3.30
N ASN A 446 31.33 -16.87 3.49
CA ASN A 446 30.64 -17.31 4.69
C ASN A 446 31.62 -17.52 5.85
N ARG A 447 31.65 -16.55 6.76
CA ARG A 447 32.58 -16.51 7.90
C ARG A 447 32.28 -17.56 8.97
N ALA A 448 31.11 -18.20 8.92
CA ALA A 448 30.75 -19.25 9.87
C ALA A 448 31.39 -20.62 9.54
N ARG A 449 32.16 -20.71 8.44
CA ARG A 449 32.73 -21.96 7.93
C ARG A 449 34.26 -21.89 7.91
N GLU A 450 34.94 -22.89 8.45
CA GLU A 450 36.39 -23.01 8.31
C GLU A 450 36.75 -23.24 6.82
N PRO A 451 37.81 -22.60 6.28
CA PRO A 451 38.78 -21.74 6.97
C PRO A 451 38.45 -20.23 6.93
N PHE A 452 37.23 -19.86 6.54
CA PHE A 452 36.81 -18.47 6.31
C PHE A 452 36.47 -17.71 7.58
N ASP A 453 36.43 -18.37 8.73
CA ASP A 453 36.35 -17.77 10.06
C ASP A 453 37.58 -16.90 10.36
N ASP A 454 38.75 -17.27 9.83
CA ASP A 454 39.98 -16.48 9.93
C ASP A 454 40.00 -15.29 8.94
N VAL A 455 40.06 -14.07 9.48
CA VAL A 455 40.12 -12.83 8.69
C VAL A 455 41.29 -12.81 7.71
N ARG A 456 42.42 -13.44 8.04
CA ARG A 456 43.61 -13.48 7.17
C ARG A 456 43.35 -14.28 5.90
N VAL A 457 42.55 -15.35 5.98
CA VAL A 457 42.13 -16.13 4.80
C VAL A 457 41.24 -15.29 3.90
N ARG A 458 40.29 -14.54 4.48
CA ARG A 458 39.40 -13.65 3.72
C ARG A 458 40.15 -12.50 3.06
N GLN A 459 41.09 -11.90 3.76
CA GLN A 459 42.00 -10.88 3.22
C GLN A 459 42.87 -11.45 2.10
N ALA A 460 43.39 -12.67 2.25
CA ALA A 460 44.16 -13.35 1.22
C ALA A 460 43.34 -13.54 -0.07
N ILE A 461 42.07 -13.94 0.05
CA ILE A 461 41.13 -14.04 -1.08
C ILE A 461 40.96 -12.67 -1.76
N GLY A 462 40.78 -11.61 -0.96
CA GLY A 462 40.71 -10.24 -1.49
C GLY A 462 41.93 -9.86 -2.33
N TYR A 463 43.14 -10.16 -1.84
CA TYR A 463 44.40 -9.90 -2.56
C TYR A 463 44.64 -10.84 -3.75
N ALA A 464 44.05 -12.04 -3.73
CA ALA A 464 44.22 -13.03 -4.79
C ALA A 464 43.48 -12.67 -6.08
N ILE A 465 42.37 -11.92 -6.00
CA ILE A 465 41.49 -11.66 -7.15
C ILE A 465 41.97 -10.45 -7.95
N ASN A 466 42.20 -10.61 -9.25
CA ASN A 466 42.57 -9.55 -10.17
C ASN A 466 41.34 -8.78 -10.67
N LYS A 467 40.71 -8.03 -9.76
CA LYS A 467 39.49 -7.26 -10.03
C LYS A 467 39.62 -6.35 -11.25
N LYS A 468 40.78 -5.71 -11.41
CA LYS A 468 41.04 -4.81 -12.54
C LYS A 468 41.01 -5.56 -13.88
N ALA A 469 41.69 -6.71 -13.97
CA ALA A 469 41.67 -7.51 -15.19
C ALA A 469 40.26 -8.04 -15.51
N ILE A 470 39.50 -8.46 -14.51
CA ILE A 470 38.10 -8.89 -14.65
C ILE A 470 37.25 -7.75 -15.20
N VAL A 471 37.31 -6.56 -14.58
CA VAL A 471 36.51 -5.40 -15.00
C VAL A 471 36.89 -4.93 -16.40
N GLU A 472 38.18 -4.82 -16.72
CA GLU A 472 38.64 -4.37 -18.05
C GLU A 472 38.30 -5.37 -19.17
N ALA A 473 38.20 -6.67 -18.87
CA ALA A 473 37.96 -7.70 -19.87
C ALA A 473 36.48 -8.02 -20.11
N LEU A 474 35.62 -7.91 -19.09
CA LEU A 474 34.26 -8.45 -19.11
C LEU A 474 33.14 -7.40 -18.98
N TYR A 475 33.48 -6.12 -18.79
CA TYR A 475 32.53 -5.04 -18.54
C TYR A 475 32.74 -3.86 -19.49
N PRO A 476 31.74 -2.97 -19.66
CA PRO A 476 31.92 -1.76 -20.43
C PRO A 476 33.00 -0.85 -19.81
N PRO A 477 33.65 0.01 -20.62
CA PRO A 477 34.64 0.98 -20.11
C PRO A 477 34.11 1.94 -19.05
N THR A 478 32.79 2.08 -18.95
CA THR A 478 32.10 2.89 -17.93
C THR A 478 31.95 2.16 -16.59
N ALA A 479 32.17 0.85 -16.50
CA ALA A 479 32.20 0.13 -15.22
C ALA A 479 33.43 0.51 -14.38
N GLU A 480 33.41 0.19 -13.10
CA GLU A 480 34.49 0.54 -12.17
C GLU A 480 34.75 -0.56 -11.15
N VAL A 481 36.03 -0.77 -10.82
CA VAL A 481 36.44 -1.69 -9.75
C VAL A 481 35.84 -1.18 -8.43
N ALA A 482 35.02 -2.00 -7.79
CA ALA A 482 34.42 -1.63 -6.52
C ALA A 482 35.45 -1.69 -5.38
N THR A 483 35.51 -0.62 -4.58
CA THR A 483 36.33 -0.56 -3.36
C THR A 483 35.52 -0.86 -2.10
N GLN A 484 34.20 -0.69 -2.18
CA GLN A 484 33.27 -0.81 -1.06
C GLN A 484 31.88 -1.22 -1.57
N PHE A 485 30.96 -1.53 -0.65
CA PHE A 485 29.59 -1.91 -1.02
C PHE A 485 28.77 -0.72 -1.54
N ILE A 486 28.93 0.46 -0.93
CA ILE A 486 28.21 1.66 -1.35
C ILE A 486 28.80 2.19 -2.67
N PRO A 487 28.02 2.25 -3.76
CA PRO A 487 28.50 2.76 -5.03
C PRO A 487 28.82 4.27 -5.02
N PRO A 488 29.73 4.75 -5.87
CA PRO A 488 29.93 6.17 -6.08
C PRO A 488 28.63 6.88 -6.47
N GLY A 489 28.30 7.98 -5.80
CA GLY A 489 27.08 8.76 -6.05
C GLY A 489 25.90 8.43 -5.15
N ILE A 490 26.01 7.38 -4.32
CA ILE A 490 25.06 7.09 -3.23
C ILE A 490 25.58 7.68 -1.92
N PHE A 491 24.68 8.25 -1.11
CA PHE A 491 25.03 8.81 0.18
C PHE A 491 25.64 7.74 1.10
N GLY A 492 26.69 8.08 1.86
CA GLY A 492 27.45 7.14 2.68
C GLY A 492 28.69 6.56 2.02
N HIS A 493 28.90 6.77 0.71
CA HIS A 493 30.12 6.33 0.02
C HIS A 493 31.37 7.02 0.60
N THR A 494 32.33 6.23 1.08
CA THR A 494 33.58 6.71 1.66
C THR A 494 34.61 7.01 0.58
N LYS A 495 34.99 8.28 0.46
CA LYS A 495 36.00 8.71 -0.52
C LYS A 495 37.38 8.18 -0.15
N GLY A 496 38.04 7.51 -1.09
CA GLY A 496 39.41 7.02 -0.91
C GLY A 496 39.55 5.87 0.07
N LEU A 497 38.48 5.10 0.30
CA LEU A 497 38.58 3.85 1.06
C LEU A 497 39.62 2.93 0.40
N PRO A 498 40.56 2.34 1.16
CA PRO A 498 41.46 1.33 0.62
C PRO A 498 40.66 0.12 0.11
N TYR A 499 41.25 -0.62 -0.82
CA TYR A 499 40.72 -1.90 -1.28
C TYR A 499 41.86 -2.90 -1.48
N TYR A 500 41.51 -4.18 -1.55
CA TYR A 500 42.46 -5.25 -1.84
C TYR A 500 42.94 -5.17 -3.29
N GLU A 501 44.05 -4.47 -3.53
CA GLU A 501 44.73 -4.45 -4.84
C GLU A 501 45.36 -5.81 -5.13
N TYR A 502 45.27 -6.30 -6.37
CA TYR A 502 45.77 -7.62 -6.76
C TYR A 502 47.24 -7.84 -6.36
N ASN A 503 47.48 -8.81 -5.48
CA ASN A 503 48.79 -9.15 -4.94
C ASN A 503 48.84 -10.64 -4.50
N PRO A 504 49.07 -11.58 -5.43
CA PRO A 504 49.14 -13.01 -5.15
C PRO A 504 50.22 -13.39 -4.14
N GLU A 505 51.33 -12.66 -4.09
CA GLU A 505 52.40 -12.88 -3.13
C GLU A 505 51.93 -12.61 -1.71
N LYS A 506 51.24 -11.49 -1.49
CA LYS A 506 50.65 -11.17 -0.17
C LYS A 506 49.55 -12.14 0.20
N ALA A 507 48.73 -12.58 -0.76
CA ALA A 507 47.73 -13.61 -0.53
C ALA A 507 48.38 -14.92 -0.03
N LYS A 508 49.45 -15.40 -0.68
CA LYS A 508 50.19 -16.60 -0.25
C LYS A 508 50.83 -16.44 1.14
N GLU A 509 51.37 -15.25 1.44
CA GLU A 509 51.91 -14.93 2.76
C GLU A 509 50.83 -15.05 3.85
N LEU A 510 49.67 -14.42 3.64
CA LEU A 510 48.55 -14.46 4.59
C LEU A 510 47.98 -15.88 4.75
N LEU A 511 47.88 -16.65 3.67
CA LEU A 511 47.47 -18.06 3.72
C LEU A 511 48.46 -18.90 4.56
N ALA A 512 49.76 -18.71 4.38
CA ALA A 512 50.77 -19.40 5.18
C ALA A 512 50.70 -19.01 6.66
N GLU A 513 50.51 -17.72 6.97
CA GLU A 513 50.31 -17.23 8.34
C GLU A 513 49.03 -17.79 8.99
N ALA A 514 47.98 -18.00 8.20
CA ALA A 514 46.73 -18.62 8.63
C ALA A 514 46.81 -20.15 8.76
N GLY A 515 47.94 -20.77 8.41
CA GLY A 515 48.14 -22.22 8.52
C GLY A 515 47.82 -23.01 7.24
N TYR A 516 47.64 -22.34 6.10
CA TYR A 516 47.34 -22.92 4.79
C TYR A 516 48.43 -22.63 3.75
N PRO A 517 49.72 -22.97 4.00
CA PRO A 517 50.82 -22.65 3.07
C PRO A 517 50.70 -23.38 1.71
N ASP A 518 50.02 -24.52 1.68
CA ASP A 518 49.73 -25.29 0.47
C ASP A 518 48.29 -25.04 -0.07
N GLY A 519 47.58 -24.07 0.52
CA GLY A 519 46.19 -23.77 0.21
C GLY A 519 45.18 -24.81 0.74
N PHE A 520 43.99 -24.83 0.15
CA PHE A 520 42.87 -25.68 0.56
C PHE A 520 41.84 -25.84 -0.58
N LYS A 521 40.88 -26.76 -0.40
CA LYS A 521 39.75 -26.93 -1.31
C LYS A 521 38.51 -26.22 -0.78
N THR A 522 37.71 -25.65 -1.67
CA THR A 522 36.44 -24.98 -1.33
C THR A 522 35.44 -25.10 -2.47
N THR A 523 34.21 -24.64 -2.25
CA THR A 523 33.26 -24.34 -3.33
C THR A 523 33.24 -22.83 -3.67
N LEU A 524 32.97 -22.52 -4.94
CA LEU A 524 32.64 -21.18 -5.45
C LEU A 524 31.28 -21.26 -6.15
N TRP A 525 30.28 -20.66 -5.55
CA TRP A 525 28.94 -20.64 -6.12
C TRP A 525 28.85 -19.54 -7.17
N VAL A 526 28.41 -19.91 -8.36
CA VAL A 526 28.25 -19.01 -9.50
C VAL A 526 26.77 -19.00 -9.90
N MET A 527 26.19 -17.80 -9.93
CA MET A 527 24.78 -17.61 -10.27
C MET A 527 24.48 -17.99 -11.74
N PRO A 528 23.30 -18.59 -12.02
CA PRO A 528 22.96 -19.14 -13.33
C PRO A 528 22.38 -18.10 -14.33
N VAL A 529 22.10 -16.87 -13.87
CA VAL A 529 21.37 -15.85 -14.64
C VAL A 529 22.16 -14.55 -14.75
N SER A 530 22.05 -13.88 -15.89
CA SER A 530 22.59 -12.54 -16.10
C SER A 530 21.89 -11.52 -15.21
N ARG A 531 22.66 -10.65 -14.55
CA ARG A 531 22.14 -9.53 -13.73
C ARG A 531 22.92 -8.25 -14.03
N GLY A 532 22.34 -7.10 -13.68
CA GLY A 532 22.93 -5.79 -13.94
C GLY A 532 24.35 -5.62 -13.38
N TYR A 533 24.69 -6.30 -12.28
CA TYR A 533 26.03 -6.29 -11.67
C TYR A 533 26.97 -7.40 -12.16
N TYR A 534 26.45 -8.50 -12.71
CA TYR A 534 27.20 -9.61 -13.32
C TYR A 534 26.52 -10.04 -14.63
N PRO A 535 26.81 -9.38 -15.78
CA PRO A 535 26.19 -9.71 -17.06
C PRO A 535 26.63 -11.07 -17.62
N THR A 536 27.85 -11.51 -17.28
CA THR A 536 28.43 -12.81 -17.68
C THR A 536 28.98 -13.53 -16.44
N PRO A 537 28.10 -14.00 -15.53
CA PRO A 537 28.52 -14.52 -14.23
C PRO A 537 29.41 -15.76 -14.35
N ASP A 538 29.20 -16.59 -15.38
CA ASP A 538 30.03 -17.74 -15.74
C ASP A 538 31.49 -17.34 -15.98
N LYS A 539 31.73 -16.37 -16.88
CA LYS A 539 33.08 -15.90 -17.22
C LYS A 539 33.78 -15.24 -16.04
N VAL A 540 33.03 -14.47 -15.25
CA VAL A 540 33.57 -13.84 -14.04
C VAL A 540 33.92 -14.89 -12.99
N GLY A 541 33.09 -15.91 -12.79
CA GLY A 541 33.33 -17.02 -11.88
C GLY A 541 34.56 -17.84 -12.27
N GLU A 542 34.74 -18.13 -13.56
CA GLU A 542 35.94 -18.80 -14.08
C GLU A 542 37.21 -17.98 -13.85
N ALA A 543 37.15 -16.65 -14.04
CA ALA A 543 38.28 -15.76 -13.77
C ALA A 543 38.65 -15.74 -12.27
N ILE A 544 37.66 -15.63 -11.39
CA ILE A 544 37.87 -15.71 -9.93
C ILE A 544 38.45 -17.07 -9.54
N GLN A 545 37.93 -18.17 -10.08
CA GLN A 545 38.45 -19.53 -9.83
C GLN A 545 39.93 -19.64 -10.25
N ALA A 546 40.31 -19.11 -11.41
CA ALA A 546 41.68 -19.13 -11.90
C ALA A 546 42.64 -18.32 -11.00
N ASP A 547 42.21 -17.15 -10.55
CA ASP A 547 42.95 -16.28 -9.63
C ASP A 547 43.15 -16.96 -8.25
N LEU A 548 42.11 -17.59 -7.71
CA LEU A 548 42.17 -18.37 -6.48
C LEU A 548 43.13 -19.57 -6.61
N ALA A 549 43.08 -20.29 -7.73
CA ALA A 549 43.97 -21.41 -7.99
C ALA A 549 45.46 -20.98 -8.03
N ALA A 550 45.75 -19.77 -8.53
CA ALA A 550 47.10 -19.22 -8.59
C ALA A 550 47.76 -19.01 -7.20
N VAL A 551 46.94 -18.92 -6.14
CA VAL A 551 47.37 -18.82 -4.73
C VAL A 551 47.20 -20.11 -3.93
N GLY A 552 46.77 -21.20 -4.59
CA GLY A 552 46.61 -22.53 -3.96
C GLY A 552 45.19 -22.83 -3.46
N ILE A 553 44.21 -21.97 -3.71
CA ILE A 553 42.81 -22.22 -3.34
C ILE A 553 42.13 -22.94 -4.51
N ASP A 554 41.86 -24.24 -4.34
CA ASP A 554 41.21 -25.10 -5.32
C ASP A 554 39.69 -25.02 -5.14
N ALA A 555 39.04 -24.09 -5.84
CA ALA A 555 37.60 -23.82 -5.74
C ALA A 555 36.81 -24.59 -6.81
N GLU A 556 35.86 -25.44 -6.41
CA GLU A 556 34.92 -26.10 -7.32
C GLU A 556 33.72 -25.17 -7.62
N ILE A 557 33.44 -24.91 -8.91
CA ILE A 557 32.27 -24.12 -9.30
C ILE A 557 30.99 -24.94 -9.07
N VAL A 558 30.07 -24.37 -8.29
CA VAL A 558 28.73 -24.94 -8.01
C VAL A 558 27.67 -23.96 -8.49
N THR A 559 26.58 -24.47 -9.04
CA THR A 559 25.42 -23.66 -9.43
C THR A 559 24.11 -24.38 -9.14
N TYR A 560 23.05 -23.61 -8.97
CA TYR A 560 21.68 -24.05 -8.73
C TYR A 560 20.76 -23.24 -9.64
N ASP A 561 19.48 -23.63 -9.75
CA ASP A 561 18.47 -22.69 -10.27
C ASP A 561 18.38 -21.45 -9.38
N TRP A 562 17.95 -20.31 -9.92
CA TRP A 562 18.09 -19.01 -9.27
C TRP A 562 17.36 -18.91 -7.92
N GLY A 563 16.14 -19.45 -7.82
CA GLY A 563 15.39 -19.46 -6.54
C GLY A 563 16.11 -20.28 -5.48
N THR A 564 16.49 -21.52 -5.82
CA THR A 564 17.25 -22.39 -4.91
C THR A 564 18.61 -21.79 -4.54
N TYR A 565 19.27 -21.10 -5.47
CA TYR A 565 20.53 -20.40 -5.23
C TYR A 565 20.38 -19.34 -4.14
N LEU A 566 19.36 -18.49 -4.23
CA LEU A 566 19.08 -17.43 -3.25
C LEU A 566 18.74 -18.01 -1.88
N ASP A 567 17.79 -18.95 -1.80
CA ASP A 567 17.35 -19.56 -0.54
C ASP A 567 18.51 -20.20 0.22
N LYS A 568 19.36 -20.95 -0.49
CA LYS A 568 20.52 -21.62 0.10
C LYS A 568 21.63 -20.66 0.50
N THR A 569 21.83 -19.60 -0.27
CA THR A 569 22.82 -18.56 0.05
C THR A 569 22.39 -17.82 1.32
N ALA A 570 21.12 -17.40 1.39
CA ALA A 570 20.56 -16.65 2.53
C ALA A 570 20.67 -17.38 3.88
N VAL A 571 20.60 -18.72 3.87
CA VAL A 571 20.77 -19.55 5.09
C VAL A 571 22.21 -19.98 5.35
N GLY A 572 23.18 -19.47 4.58
CA GLY A 572 24.61 -19.70 4.81
C GLY A 572 25.11 -21.09 4.38
N GLU A 573 24.57 -21.70 3.32
CA GLU A 573 25.09 -22.99 2.82
C GLU A 573 26.36 -22.86 1.98
N ALA A 574 26.59 -21.73 1.33
CA ALA A 574 27.74 -21.50 0.45
C ALA A 574 29.03 -21.21 1.24
N ASP A 575 30.18 -21.63 0.71
CA ASP A 575 31.51 -21.25 1.22
C ASP A 575 31.89 -19.86 0.66
N LEU A 576 32.09 -19.81 -0.66
CA LEU A 576 32.24 -18.60 -1.46
C LEU A 576 31.09 -18.53 -2.46
N PHE A 577 30.56 -17.34 -2.72
CA PHE A 577 29.46 -17.18 -3.67
C PHE A 577 29.48 -15.83 -4.38
N MET A 578 29.08 -15.81 -5.64
CA MET A 578 28.86 -14.58 -6.39
C MET A 578 27.42 -14.11 -6.22
N LEU A 579 27.25 -12.84 -5.85
CA LEU A 579 25.95 -12.18 -5.82
C LEU A 579 26.15 -10.68 -5.97
N GLY A 580 25.05 -9.93 -5.98
CA GLY A 580 25.10 -8.49 -6.08
C GLY A 580 23.76 -7.86 -5.77
N TRP A 581 23.77 -6.54 -5.77
CA TRP A 581 22.63 -5.70 -5.44
C TRP A 581 22.48 -4.58 -6.44
N MET A 582 21.25 -4.24 -6.82
CA MET A 582 20.91 -2.99 -7.49
C MET A 582 20.29 -2.10 -6.43
N ALA A 583 20.60 -0.81 -6.42
CA ALA A 583 19.97 0.10 -5.46
C ALA A 583 18.46 0.12 -5.68
N ASP A 584 17.69 0.07 -4.60
CA ASP A 584 16.26 0.38 -4.59
C ASP A 584 16.03 1.87 -4.23
N TYR A 585 16.93 2.44 -3.44
CA TYR A 585 16.96 3.86 -3.09
C TYR A 585 18.39 4.33 -2.79
N ALA A 586 18.64 5.64 -2.89
CA ALA A 586 19.99 6.20 -2.95
C ALA A 586 20.54 6.62 -1.57
N ASP A 587 20.58 5.67 -0.65
CA ASP A 587 21.05 5.87 0.70
C ASP A 587 21.87 4.68 1.20
N ALA A 588 22.83 4.95 2.09
CA ALA A 588 23.70 3.94 2.69
C ALA A 588 22.92 2.78 3.31
N THR A 589 21.74 3.03 3.88
CA THR A 589 20.91 1.99 4.51
C THR A 589 20.44 0.93 3.51
N ASN A 590 20.30 1.26 2.21
CA ASN A 590 19.94 0.30 1.16
C ASN A 590 21.10 -0.66 0.79
N PHE A 591 22.29 -0.43 1.31
CA PHE A 591 23.43 -1.33 1.13
C PHE A 591 23.87 -1.89 2.47
N LEU A 592 24.20 -1.03 3.43
CA LEU A 592 24.84 -1.47 4.66
C LEU A 592 23.88 -2.21 5.59
N ASP A 593 22.67 -1.73 5.78
CA ASP A 593 21.73 -2.36 6.72
C ASP A 593 21.22 -3.70 6.18
N VAL A 594 21.10 -3.82 4.86
CA VAL A 594 20.69 -5.05 4.15
C VAL A 594 21.69 -6.17 4.34
N PHE A 595 22.97 -5.86 4.15
CA PHE A 595 24.03 -6.87 4.07
C PHE A 595 24.75 -7.07 5.40
N PHE A 596 24.73 -6.08 6.27
CA PHE A 596 25.53 -6.07 7.50
C PHE A 596 24.75 -5.61 8.74
N GLY A 597 23.47 -5.25 8.59
CA GLY A 597 22.61 -4.87 9.71
C GLY A 597 22.14 -6.06 10.55
N ALA A 598 21.49 -5.78 11.66
CA ALA A 598 21.07 -6.81 12.63
C ALA A 598 20.01 -7.80 12.06
N ALA A 599 19.29 -7.38 11.02
CA ALA A 599 18.30 -8.19 10.31
C ALA A 599 18.83 -8.80 9.00
N ALA A 600 20.12 -8.62 8.70
CA ALA A 600 20.75 -9.23 7.54
C ALA A 600 20.67 -10.77 7.64
N ASP A 601 20.60 -11.42 6.48
CA ASP A 601 20.58 -12.88 6.39
C ASP A 601 21.94 -13.50 6.79
N MET A 602 22.01 -14.83 6.79
CA MET A 602 23.19 -15.57 7.27
C MET A 602 24.22 -15.81 6.17
N SER A 603 24.11 -15.16 5.00
CA SER A 603 24.99 -15.41 3.84
C SER A 603 26.47 -15.15 4.17
N PHE A 604 26.77 -14.18 5.04
CA PHE A 604 28.12 -13.87 5.50
C PHE A 604 28.44 -14.39 6.92
N GLY A 605 27.63 -15.32 7.43
CA GLY A 605 27.62 -15.71 8.86
C GLY A 605 26.75 -14.77 9.71
N ASP A 606 26.69 -15.03 11.03
CA ASP A 606 25.81 -14.27 11.93
C ASP A 606 26.26 -12.79 12.03
N PRO A 607 25.40 -11.81 11.70
CA PRO A 607 25.74 -10.39 11.82
C PRO A 607 26.02 -9.97 13.28
N ASN A 608 25.51 -10.71 14.27
CA ASN A 608 25.75 -10.43 15.70
C ASN A 608 27.19 -10.70 16.14
N ASP A 609 28.01 -11.33 15.31
CA ASP A 609 29.46 -11.45 15.54
C ASP A 609 30.17 -10.08 15.52
N PHE A 610 29.53 -9.05 14.96
CA PHE A 610 30.09 -7.70 14.83
C PHE A 610 29.23 -6.63 15.52
N PRO A 611 29.12 -6.64 16.86
CA PRO A 611 28.29 -5.67 17.59
C PRO A 611 28.73 -4.21 17.35
N ASP A 612 30.04 -3.96 17.16
CA ASP A 612 30.56 -2.62 16.87
C ASP A 612 30.07 -2.10 15.51
N LEU A 613 29.98 -2.98 14.50
CA LEU A 613 29.41 -2.61 13.19
C LEU A 613 27.92 -2.33 13.33
N LEU A 614 27.19 -3.17 14.05
CA LEU A 614 25.74 -2.98 14.28
C LEU A 614 25.45 -1.65 14.98
N GLU A 615 26.28 -1.25 15.95
CA GLU A 615 26.18 0.06 16.61
C GLU A 615 26.41 1.22 15.62
N LEU A 616 27.43 1.12 14.77
CA LEU A 616 27.70 2.11 13.73
C LEU A 616 26.51 2.25 12.75
N LEU A 617 25.96 1.13 12.28
CA LEU A 617 24.82 1.15 11.34
C LEU A 617 23.56 1.73 12.00
N LYS A 618 23.23 1.29 13.22
CA LYS A 618 22.09 1.85 13.99
C LYS A 618 22.23 3.36 14.16
N LYS A 619 23.43 3.84 14.50
CA LYS A 619 23.72 5.28 14.64
C LYS A 619 23.64 6.00 13.30
N GLY A 620 24.18 5.43 12.22
CA GLY A 620 24.12 5.98 10.87
C GLY A 620 22.68 6.13 10.38
N GLY A 621 21.80 5.19 10.68
CA GLY A 621 20.36 5.27 10.35
C GLY A 621 19.55 6.26 11.18
N SER A 622 20.12 6.83 12.25
CA SER A 622 19.39 7.64 13.26
C SER A 622 19.88 9.09 13.39
N ILE A 623 20.73 9.57 12.47
CA ILE A 623 21.27 10.94 12.48
C ILE A 623 20.73 11.71 11.28
N LEU A 624 20.05 12.84 11.51
CA LEU A 624 19.53 13.69 10.43
C LEU A 624 20.62 14.52 9.73
N ASP A 625 21.66 14.94 10.46
CA ASP A 625 22.74 15.75 9.91
C ASP A 625 23.63 14.92 8.94
N PRO A 626 23.68 15.26 7.64
CA PRO A 626 24.41 14.46 6.67
C PRO A 626 25.93 14.41 6.90
N GLU A 627 26.54 15.45 7.48
CA GLU A 627 27.99 15.48 7.71
C GLU A 627 28.38 14.58 8.89
N GLU A 628 27.64 14.62 9.98
CA GLU A 628 27.85 13.71 11.11
C GLU A 628 27.54 12.26 10.74
N ARG A 629 26.49 12.04 9.93
CA ARG A 629 26.12 10.72 9.43
C ARG A 629 27.18 10.12 8.52
N GLN A 630 27.78 10.91 7.61
CA GLN A 630 28.84 10.43 6.73
C GLN A 630 30.07 9.93 7.51
N LYS A 631 30.46 10.59 8.62
CA LYS A 631 31.58 10.14 9.46
C LYS A 631 31.34 8.74 10.05
N ILE A 632 30.10 8.42 10.40
CA ILE A 632 29.72 7.10 10.91
C ILE A 632 29.82 6.04 9.81
N TYR A 633 29.35 6.35 8.60
CA TYR A 633 29.50 5.43 7.48
C TYR A 633 30.95 5.26 7.01
N ASP A 634 31.80 6.28 7.15
CA ASP A 634 33.24 6.13 6.91
C ASP A 634 33.88 5.11 7.87
N GLN A 635 33.43 5.08 9.13
CA GLN A 635 33.87 4.08 10.10
C GLN A 635 33.31 2.69 9.77
N ALA A 636 32.03 2.59 9.41
CA ALA A 636 31.39 1.32 9.05
C ALA A 636 32.02 0.69 7.81
N ASN A 637 32.23 1.46 6.74
CA ASN A 637 32.87 0.99 5.52
C ASN A 637 34.31 0.54 5.75
N MET A 638 35.08 1.28 6.58
CA MET A 638 36.42 0.86 6.97
C MET A 638 36.41 -0.45 7.76
N PHE A 639 35.46 -0.61 8.70
CA PHE A 639 35.31 -1.86 9.45
C PHE A 639 35.01 -3.05 8.52
N ILE A 640 34.06 -2.89 7.59
CA ILE A 640 33.70 -3.93 6.60
C ILE A 640 34.92 -4.30 5.75
N TYR A 641 35.69 -3.30 5.31
CA TYR A 641 36.94 -3.51 4.59
C TYR A 641 37.95 -4.29 5.43
N GLU A 642 38.28 -3.84 6.63
CA GLU A 642 39.29 -4.45 7.51
C GLU A 642 38.94 -5.90 7.89
N GLN A 643 37.66 -6.17 8.11
CA GLN A 643 37.17 -7.50 8.43
C GLN A 643 36.99 -8.41 7.21
N ALA A 644 37.16 -7.89 5.99
CA ALA A 644 36.98 -8.61 4.73
C ALA A 644 35.68 -9.45 4.73
N ILE A 645 34.56 -8.85 5.17
CA ILE A 645 33.28 -9.56 5.36
C ILE A 645 32.79 -10.11 4.01
N ALA A 646 32.92 -9.30 2.97
CA ALA A 646 32.74 -9.68 1.58
C ALA A 646 33.73 -8.87 0.72
N ILE A 647 33.98 -9.33 -0.50
CA ILE A 647 34.95 -8.70 -1.41
C ILE A 647 34.18 -7.98 -2.52
N PRO A 648 34.13 -6.63 -2.51
CA PRO A 648 33.59 -5.87 -3.63
C PRO A 648 34.40 -6.13 -4.90
N ILE A 649 33.73 -6.38 -6.03
CA ILE A 649 34.38 -6.65 -7.32
C ILE A 649 34.16 -5.48 -8.29
N VAL A 650 32.90 -5.10 -8.53
CA VAL A 650 32.55 -4.15 -9.60
C VAL A 650 31.31 -3.32 -9.26
N HIS A 651 31.31 -2.05 -9.64
CA HIS A 651 30.10 -1.26 -9.86
C HIS A 651 29.89 -1.17 -11.38
N ASN A 652 28.89 -1.88 -11.91
CA ASN A 652 28.67 -1.92 -13.34
C ASN A 652 27.83 -0.73 -13.80
N SER A 653 28.18 -0.16 -14.95
CA SER A 653 27.31 0.80 -15.66
C SER A 653 26.53 0.01 -16.70
N SER A 654 25.33 -0.46 -16.35
CA SER A 654 24.41 -1.02 -17.34
C SER A 654 23.97 0.07 -18.32
N ALA A 655 23.39 -0.33 -19.44
CA ALA A 655 22.93 0.62 -20.46
C ALA A 655 21.59 0.21 -21.05
N THR A 656 20.83 1.22 -21.46
CA THR A 656 19.69 1.09 -22.38
C THR A 656 20.07 1.73 -23.71
N ALA A 657 19.51 1.25 -24.82
CA ALA A 657 19.75 1.84 -26.13
C ALA A 657 18.43 2.09 -26.86
N PHE A 658 18.37 3.17 -27.63
CA PHE A 658 17.20 3.56 -28.42
C PHE A 658 17.63 3.92 -29.84
N ARG A 659 16.72 3.74 -30.80
CA ARG A 659 16.91 4.34 -32.11
C ARG A 659 16.94 5.87 -31.97
N LYS A 660 17.81 6.51 -32.73
CA LYS A 660 18.23 7.91 -32.55
C LYS A 660 17.11 8.93 -32.75
N GLU A 661 16.07 8.56 -33.50
CA GLU A 661 14.86 9.37 -33.64
C GLU A 661 14.06 9.52 -32.34
N TRP A 662 14.24 8.62 -31.37
CA TRP A 662 13.60 8.67 -30.07
C TRP A 662 14.38 9.59 -29.12
N THR A 663 13.64 10.47 -28.45
CA THR A 663 14.15 11.49 -27.51
C THR A 663 13.35 11.46 -26.21
N GLY A 664 13.77 12.21 -25.18
CA GLY A 664 13.14 12.16 -23.86
C GLY A 664 13.59 10.97 -22.98
N ILE A 665 14.72 10.35 -23.30
CA ILE A 665 15.32 9.26 -22.53
C ILE A 665 16.12 9.84 -21.36
N TYR A 666 15.77 9.42 -20.15
CA TYR A 666 16.48 9.74 -18.91
C TYR A 666 16.97 8.44 -18.27
N PRO A 667 18.26 8.10 -18.35
CA PRO A 667 18.79 6.85 -17.80
C PRO A 667 18.52 6.78 -16.31
N ASP A 668 17.73 5.80 -15.91
CA ASP A 668 17.21 5.74 -14.55
C ASP A 668 18.23 5.10 -13.62
N PRO A 669 18.57 5.71 -12.47
CA PRO A 669 19.54 5.14 -11.53
C PRO A 669 19.12 3.78 -10.96
N PHE A 670 17.82 3.45 -10.98
CA PHE A 670 17.23 2.22 -10.46
C PHE A 670 16.78 1.29 -11.60
N SER A 671 17.24 1.55 -12.84
CA SER A 671 17.04 0.72 -14.04
C SER A 671 15.59 0.52 -14.49
N ASN A 672 14.72 1.51 -14.27
CA ASN A 672 13.35 1.54 -14.80
C ASN A 672 13.06 2.93 -15.41
N GLU A 673 13.23 3.13 -16.71
CA GLU A 673 13.04 4.44 -17.36
C GLU A 673 11.56 4.92 -17.40
N ASP A 674 11.38 6.25 -17.36
CA ASP A 674 10.09 6.91 -17.62
C ASP A 674 9.72 6.85 -19.13
N LEU A 675 9.33 5.67 -19.62
CA LEU A 675 9.04 5.47 -21.05
C LEU A 675 7.86 6.31 -21.56
N TRP A 676 6.98 6.76 -20.67
CA TRP A 676 5.92 7.71 -21.02
C TRP A 676 6.41 9.08 -21.48
N ARG A 677 7.67 9.45 -21.19
CA ARG A 677 8.30 10.69 -21.66
C ARG A 677 8.97 10.55 -23.03
N VAL A 678 9.11 9.33 -23.52
CA VAL A 678 9.89 9.03 -24.72
C VAL A 678 9.06 9.32 -25.97
N GLU A 679 9.61 10.12 -26.89
CA GLU A 679 8.89 10.59 -28.08
C GLU A 679 9.75 10.51 -29.35
N ALA A 680 9.09 10.24 -30.48
CA ALA A 680 9.67 10.33 -31.81
C ALA A 680 8.66 10.96 -32.78
N PRO A 681 9.09 11.86 -33.70
CA PRO A 681 8.19 12.51 -34.63
C PRO A 681 7.39 11.53 -35.50
N GLY A 682 6.05 11.63 -35.45
CA GLY A 682 5.14 10.80 -36.26
C GLY A 682 5.06 9.33 -35.82
N LYS A 683 5.46 9.02 -34.58
CA LYS A 683 5.40 7.68 -33.99
C LYS A 683 4.51 7.71 -32.75
N ASP A 684 3.41 6.96 -32.81
CA ASP A 684 2.44 6.87 -31.71
C ASP A 684 2.59 5.59 -30.88
N THR A 685 3.51 4.70 -31.24
CA THR A 685 3.76 3.44 -30.53
C THR A 685 5.26 3.29 -30.29
N LEU A 686 5.62 3.09 -29.02
CA LEU A 686 6.98 2.73 -28.59
C LEU A 686 7.04 1.23 -28.33
N ILE A 687 7.94 0.50 -29.00
CA ILE A 687 8.22 -0.91 -28.73
C ILE A 687 9.54 -1.04 -27.98
N TYR A 688 9.47 -1.38 -26.69
CA TYR A 688 10.63 -1.52 -25.83
C TYR A 688 10.92 -2.99 -25.53
N ALA A 689 12.11 -3.47 -25.89
CA ALA A 689 12.50 -4.87 -25.69
C ALA A 689 13.22 -5.06 -24.34
N ARG A 690 12.81 -6.08 -23.59
CA ARG A 690 13.34 -6.40 -22.26
C ARG A 690 13.76 -7.87 -22.14
N SER A 691 14.52 -8.20 -21.10
CA SER A 691 15.17 -9.51 -20.92
C SER A 691 14.25 -10.62 -20.40
N GLY A 692 13.13 -10.27 -19.76
CA GLY A 692 12.20 -11.24 -19.20
C GLY A 692 10.76 -10.76 -19.27
N ASP A 693 9.83 -11.64 -18.93
CA ASP A 693 8.46 -11.23 -18.67
C ASP A 693 8.27 -10.80 -17.21
N SER A 694 7.20 -10.06 -16.95
CA SER A 694 6.78 -9.75 -15.58
C SER A 694 6.26 -11.03 -14.91
N VAL A 695 6.34 -11.14 -13.58
CA VAL A 695 5.74 -12.27 -12.84
C VAL A 695 4.36 -11.93 -12.28
N GLY A 696 4.14 -10.65 -12.01
CA GLY A 696 2.83 -10.07 -11.75
C GLY A 696 2.85 -8.54 -11.80
N LEU A 697 1.68 -7.92 -11.64
CA LEU A 697 1.46 -6.48 -11.78
C LEU A 697 0.73 -5.87 -10.57
N ASP A 698 0.58 -6.62 -9.47
CA ASP A 698 0.24 -6.02 -8.17
C ASP A 698 1.53 -5.59 -7.48
N CYS A 699 2.05 -4.42 -7.84
CA CYS A 699 3.44 -4.03 -7.63
C CYS A 699 3.97 -4.15 -6.19
N CYS A 700 3.11 -4.06 -5.18
CA CYS A 700 3.51 -4.21 -3.79
C CYS A 700 3.84 -5.66 -3.39
N ASP A 701 3.38 -6.63 -4.17
CA ASP A 701 3.60 -8.07 -4.00
C ASP A 701 4.73 -8.60 -4.91
N GLU A 702 5.33 -7.74 -5.74
CA GLU A 702 6.38 -8.09 -6.69
C GLU A 702 7.77 -7.76 -6.17
N THR A 703 8.77 -8.54 -6.61
CA THR A 703 10.18 -8.35 -6.21
C THR A 703 11.15 -8.18 -7.37
N ASP A 704 10.68 -8.33 -8.61
CA ASP A 704 11.53 -8.34 -9.80
C ASP A 704 11.46 -7.02 -10.60
N GLY A 705 12.53 -6.72 -11.32
CA GLY A 705 12.63 -5.51 -12.14
C GLY A 705 11.75 -5.51 -13.40
N GLU A 706 11.45 -6.68 -13.98
CA GLU A 706 10.64 -6.77 -15.20
C GLU A 706 9.18 -6.38 -14.91
N SER A 707 8.66 -6.70 -13.72
CA SER A 707 7.39 -6.18 -13.21
C SER A 707 7.45 -4.68 -12.94
N PHE A 708 8.53 -4.17 -12.33
CA PHE A 708 8.65 -2.74 -12.02
C PHE A 708 8.76 -1.81 -13.23
N TRP A 709 9.27 -2.31 -14.36
CA TRP A 709 9.20 -1.62 -15.65
C TRP A 709 7.78 -1.19 -16.02
N VAL A 710 6.81 -2.09 -15.84
CA VAL A 710 5.39 -1.84 -16.10
C VAL A 710 4.80 -0.99 -14.99
N CYS A 711 5.10 -1.32 -13.73
CA CYS A 711 4.59 -0.61 -12.56
C CYS A 711 4.84 0.90 -12.63
N LYS A 712 6.06 1.31 -13.00
CA LYS A 712 6.44 2.72 -13.12
C LYS A 712 5.62 3.50 -14.15
N GLN A 713 5.00 2.81 -15.11
CA GLN A 713 4.16 3.44 -16.12
C GLN A 713 2.68 3.54 -15.69
N VAL A 714 2.25 2.64 -14.81
CA VAL A 714 0.84 2.42 -14.45
C VAL A 714 0.48 3.02 -13.10
N PHE A 715 1.39 2.99 -12.13
CA PHE A 715 1.16 3.45 -10.77
C PHE A 715 2.02 4.66 -10.43
N GLU A 716 1.56 5.47 -9.49
CA GLU A 716 2.31 6.61 -8.96
C GLU A 716 2.35 6.55 -7.44
N GLN A 717 3.47 6.97 -6.87
CA GLN A 717 3.72 7.04 -5.44
C GLN A 717 3.32 8.42 -4.89
N LEU A 718 3.29 8.57 -3.56
CA LEU A 718 3.05 9.88 -2.92
C LEU A 718 4.14 10.90 -3.30
N VAL A 719 5.38 10.47 -3.37
CA VAL A 719 6.53 11.25 -3.85
C VAL A 719 7.29 10.41 -4.87
N THR A 720 8.04 11.03 -5.77
CA THR A 720 8.77 10.31 -6.81
C THR A 720 10.19 10.85 -6.97
N PHE A 721 11.00 10.18 -7.78
CA PHE A 721 12.31 10.66 -8.16
C PHE A 721 12.22 11.54 -9.40
N LYS A 722 12.95 12.64 -9.41
CA LYS A 722 13.13 13.43 -10.62
C LYS A 722 13.80 12.57 -11.70
N PRO A 723 13.36 12.66 -12.97
CA PRO A 723 13.85 11.78 -14.03
C PRO A 723 15.39 11.77 -14.13
N GLY A 724 15.97 10.56 -14.08
CA GLY A 724 17.41 10.34 -14.18
C GLY A 724 18.23 10.73 -12.93
N THR A 725 17.59 11.07 -11.81
CA THR A 725 18.27 11.45 -10.56
C THR A 725 17.66 10.73 -9.35
N THR A 726 18.21 10.99 -8.17
CA THR A 726 17.73 10.49 -6.87
C THR A 726 17.04 11.57 -6.05
N GLU A 727 16.82 12.74 -6.66
CA GLU A 727 16.19 13.89 -6.02
C GLU A 727 14.69 13.61 -5.85
N ILE A 728 14.20 13.62 -4.60
CA ILE A 728 12.79 13.45 -4.30
C ILE A 728 12.01 14.71 -4.70
N VAL A 729 10.93 14.51 -5.45
CA VAL A 729 10.00 15.54 -5.91
C VAL A 729 8.54 15.13 -5.65
N PRO A 730 7.60 16.08 -5.63
CA PRO A 730 6.17 15.79 -5.48
C PRO A 730 5.65 14.76 -6.50
N GLY A 731 4.95 13.73 -6.00
CA GLY A 731 4.21 12.72 -6.77
C GLY A 731 2.71 12.99 -6.65
N LEU A 732 1.95 12.01 -6.14
CA LEU A 732 0.53 12.18 -5.79
C LEU A 732 0.30 13.12 -4.59
N ALA A 733 1.32 13.33 -3.75
CA ALA A 733 1.36 14.40 -2.77
C ALA A 733 2.03 15.65 -3.36
N GLU A 734 1.41 16.82 -3.20
CA GLU A 734 1.92 18.11 -3.68
C GLU A 734 3.05 18.66 -2.80
N LYS A 735 2.96 18.37 -1.50
CA LYS A 735 3.95 18.75 -0.49
C LYS A 735 3.82 17.84 0.73
N TRP A 736 4.81 17.88 1.60
CA TRP A 736 4.81 17.21 2.90
C TRP A 736 5.47 18.08 3.97
N GLU A 737 5.14 17.78 5.22
CA GLU A 737 5.70 18.39 6.42
C GLU A 737 6.21 17.27 7.35
N VAL A 738 7.31 17.53 8.05
CA VAL A 738 7.94 16.59 8.98
C VAL A 738 8.12 17.23 10.34
N SER A 739 7.86 16.49 11.42
CA SER A 739 8.12 16.94 12.79
C SER A 739 9.62 17.10 13.07
N GLU A 740 9.97 17.87 14.10
CA GLU A 740 11.39 18.11 14.47
C GLU A 740 12.16 16.82 14.81
N ASP A 741 11.47 15.82 15.35
CA ASP A 741 12.02 14.49 15.69
C ASP A 741 11.98 13.49 14.52
N GLY A 742 11.35 13.86 13.39
CA GLY A 742 11.19 13.01 12.21
C GLY A 742 10.22 11.84 12.37
N LEU A 743 9.42 11.81 13.44
CA LEU A 743 8.49 10.73 13.74
C LEU A 743 7.09 10.94 13.16
N GLU A 744 6.77 12.13 12.69
CA GLU A 744 5.48 12.46 12.08
C GLU A 744 5.67 13.08 10.70
N TRP A 745 4.95 12.54 9.71
CA TRP A 745 5.00 12.98 8.33
C TRP A 745 3.59 13.26 7.81
N THR A 746 3.30 14.52 7.48
CA THR A 746 2.00 14.94 6.93
C THR A 746 2.13 15.16 5.43
N PHE A 747 1.36 14.44 4.62
CA PHE A 747 1.31 14.59 3.17
C PHE A 747 0.02 15.26 2.74
N TYR A 748 0.14 16.24 1.85
CA TYR A 748 -0.99 16.96 1.26
C TYR A 748 -1.18 16.48 -0.18
N LEU A 749 -2.32 15.84 -0.45
CA LEU A 749 -2.61 15.11 -1.67
C LEU A 749 -3.16 16.02 -2.78
N ARG A 750 -2.87 15.65 -4.02
CA ARG A 750 -3.45 16.29 -5.22
C ARG A 750 -4.96 16.07 -5.28
N LYS A 751 -5.67 17.10 -5.71
CA LYS A 751 -7.12 17.06 -5.94
C LYS A 751 -7.44 16.76 -7.40
N GLY A 752 -8.55 16.05 -7.64
CA GLY A 752 -9.06 15.77 -8.98
C GLY A 752 -8.28 14.71 -9.77
N VAL A 753 -7.39 13.97 -9.12
CA VAL A 753 -6.69 12.82 -9.72
C VAL A 753 -7.67 11.64 -9.82
N LYS A 754 -7.62 10.92 -10.94
CA LYS A 754 -8.45 9.74 -11.20
C LYS A 754 -7.58 8.50 -11.39
N PHE A 755 -8.09 7.37 -10.91
CA PHE A 755 -7.58 6.06 -11.30
C PHE A 755 -8.02 5.73 -12.74
N HIS A 756 -7.36 4.75 -13.37
CA HIS A 756 -7.69 4.31 -14.74
C HIS A 756 -9.11 3.75 -14.88
N ASP A 757 -9.75 3.35 -13.78
CA ASP A 757 -11.15 2.88 -13.71
C ASP A 757 -12.18 4.01 -13.50
N GLY A 758 -11.72 5.27 -13.40
CA GLY A 758 -12.55 6.47 -13.22
C GLY A 758 -12.87 6.83 -11.76
N THR A 759 -12.47 6.02 -10.79
CA THR A 759 -12.64 6.33 -9.36
C THR A 759 -11.68 7.46 -8.92
N ASP A 760 -12.05 8.15 -7.84
CA ASP A 760 -11.27 9.27 -7.30
C ASP A 760 -10.07 8.80 -6.48
N PHE A 761 -8.94 9.47 -6.66
CA PHE A 761 -7.80 9.37 -5.74
C PHE A 761 -7.99 10.37 -4.59
N ASN A 762 -7.90 9.88 -3.35
CA ASN A 762 -8.03 10.67 -2.13
C ASN A 762 -7.28 9.98 -0.96
N ALA A 763 -7.40 10.53 0.24
CA ALA A 763 -6.78 9.99 1.45
C ALA A 763 -7.26 8.56 1.80
N ASP A 764 -8.51 8.21 1.52
CA ASP A 764 -9.00 6.83 1.75
C ASP A 764 -8.24 5.82 0.89
N ALA A 765 -7.94 6.16 -0.37
CA ALA A 765 -7.17 5.29 -1.25
C ALA A 765 -5.73 5.09 -0.77
N VAL A 766 -5.10 6.15 -0.25
CA VAL A 766 -3.76 6.07 0.35
C VAL A 766 -3.77 5.18 1.58
N VAL A 767 -4.65 5.47 2.55
CA VAL A 767 -4.76 4.68 3.78
C VAL A 767 -5.09 3.22 3.46
N PHE A 768 -6.01 2.96 2.53
CA PHE A 768 -6.36 1.60 2.11
C PHE A 768 -5.14 0.82 1.60
N ASN A 769 -4.33 1.43 0.72
CA ASN A 769 -3.15 0.77 0.16
C ASN A 769 -2.10 0.53 1.24
N PHE A 770 -1.74 1.54 2.02
CA PHE A 770 -0.74 1.36 3.08
C PHE A 770 -1.20 0.36 4.15
N GLU A 771 -2.47 0.38 4.57
CA GLU A 771 -3.01 -0.60 5.52
C GLU A 771 -3.01 -2.02 4.94
N ARG A 772 -3.34 -2.22 3.65
CA ARG A 772 -3.25 -3.56 3.06
C ARG A 772 -1.83 -4.06 2.97
N TRP A 773 -0.84 -3.18 2.79
CA TRP A 773 0.57 -3.58 2.78
C TRP A 773 1.08 -3.87 4.20
N TRP A 774 0.61 -3.09 5.16
CA TRP A 774 1.07 -3.09 6.54
C TRP A 774 0.46 -4.17 7.43
N ASP A 775 -0.84 -4.41 7.28
CA ASP A 775 -1.62 -5.25 8.18
C ASP A 775 -1.88 -6.62 7.56
N LYS A 776 -1.22 -7.65 8.09
CA LYS A 776 -1.37 -9.04 7.62
C LYS A 776 -2.79 -9.59 7.80
N ASP A 777 -3.55 -9.04 8.74
CA ASP A 777 -4.93 -9.44 8.99
C ASP A 777 -5.93 -8.68 8.11
N ASN A 778 -5.45 -7.73 7.29
CA ASN A 778 -6.29 -7.04 6.32
C ASN A 778 -6.79 -8.05 5.26
N PRO A 779 -8.10 -8.09 4.96
CA PRO A 779 -8.66 -9.04 3.99
C PRO A 779 -8.11 -8.87 2.57
N TYR A 780 -7.42 -7.77 2.28
CA TYR A 780 -6.80 -7.49 0.98
C TYR A 780 -5.26 -7.65 0.97
N HIS A 781 -4.67 -8.13 2.08
CA HIS A 781 -3.26 -8.55 2.16
C HIS A 781 -3.12 -9.99 1.65
N VAL A 782 -3.37 -10.21 0.35
CA VAL A 782 -3.43 -11.55 -0.24
C VAL A 782 -2.33 -11.76 -1.26
N GLY A 783 -2.22 -10.88 -2.27
CA GLY A 783 -1.21 -11.01 -3.32
C GLY A 783 -1.36 -12.29 -4.15
N HIS A 784 -0.44 -12.50 -5.09
CA HIS A 784 -0.28 -13.77 -5.78
C HIS A 784 0.84 -14.61 -5.16
N THR A 785 1.88 -13.96 -4.61
CA THR A 785 2.85 -14.58 -3.69
C THR A 785 2.39 -14.44 -2.24
N GLY A 786 1.86 -13.26 -1.89
CA GLY A 786 1.45 -12.91 -0.53
C GLY A 786 2.61 -12.55 0.39
N ASP A 787 3.80 -12.30 -0.18
CA ASP A 787 5.01 -12.06 0.61
C ASP A 787 5.12 -10.59 1.04
N PHE A 788 4.63 -9.65 0.20
CA PHE A 788 4.77 -8.19 0.40
C PHE A 788 6.20 -7.82 0.86
N PHE A 789 7.20 -8.47 0.26
CA PHE A 789 8.58 -8.51 0.74
C PHE A 789 9.14 -7.11 1.00
N TYR A 790 8.94 -6.20 0.04
CA TYR A 790 9.45 -4.83 0.15
C TYR A 790 8.85 -4.06 1.33
N TRP A 791 7.62 -4.36 1.75
CA TRP A 791 7.05 -3.74 2.94
C TRP A 791 7.84 -4.12 4.19
N GLY A 792 7.98 -5.42 4.45
CA GLY A 792 8.74 -5.93 5.60
C GLY A 792 10.21 -5.48 5.55
N TYR A 793 10.81 -5.48 4.36
CA TYR A 793 12.19 -5.05 4.14
C TYR A 793 12.40 -3.54 4.41
N PHE A 794 11.56 -2.66 3.85
CA PHE A 794 11.75 -1.21 3.99
C PHE A 794 11.29 -0.67 5.33
N PHE A 795 10.20 -1.22 5.87
CA PHE A 795 9.55 -0.73 7.07
C PHE A 795 9.74 -1.65 8.27
N GLY A 796 10.60 -2.67 8.16
CA GLY A 796 11.09 -3.52 9.26
C GLY A 796 10.11 -4.58 9.79
N GLY A 797 8.80 -4.38 9.63
CA GLY A 797 7.79 -5.32 10.10
C GLY A 797 6.37 -4.88 9.76
N PHE A 798 5.42 -5.75 10.14
CA PHE A 798 4.00 -5.56 9.90
C PHE A 798 3.28 -5.05 11.14
N LYS A 799 2.02 -4.65 11.00
CA LYS A 799 1.23 -4.05 12.08
C LYS A 799 1.20 -4.94 13.32
N GLY A 800 1.61 -4.38 14.45
CA GLY A 800 1.67 -5.07 15.75
C GLY A 800 2.97 -5.83 16.05
N GLU A 801 3.94 -5.86 15.12
CA GLU A 801 5.25 -6.53 15.30
C GLU A 801 6.37 -5.67 15.91
#